data_AF-A0A956W309-F1
#
_entry.id   AF-A0A956W309-F1
#
_cell.length_a   1.000
_cell.length_b   1.000
_cell.length_c   1.000
_cell.angle_alpha   90.00
_cell.angle_beta   90.00
_cell.angle_gamma   90.00
#
_symmetry.space_group_name_H-M   'P 1'
#
loop_
_entity.id
_entity.type
_entity.pdbx_description
1 polymer ?
#
loop_
_entity_poly.entity_id
_entity_poly.type
_entity_poly.pdbx_seq_one_letter_code
_entity_poly.pdbx_strand_id
1 'polypeptide(L)'
;MAILLAGTASRVVVADTVTDGTRTLTVSKTVNLDPNGESVAVSGSGYDESKGIYIALCVIPPAGQLPSPCGGGANLGGEGANSFWISSDPPSYAENLAIPYGPGGSFSVNLAVGPLIGTTHDCRVVACAVVTRSDHVRLNDRSQDILVPVSFGVPPTPTPVATSTVAASASPSRATPSATASAVATAASTQTPTATAAGKAMATPTPTSLPRATAELSDDGRTATAGDLSLSVSQNDDIQAGDTVTVSGRGFRESEGIYVALCRLADPGTAPGPCASGSADVTVWLTSNPPDYANGKAHAYGPGGSFEVELVLNPVIDGDTDCRDVACGVTTRSDDRAPGDRSQDLVVPVTFSNGMSSDVTAGPQDQATGTQPGASSSGTPLWVWLVAPAVAIGAIGAVVVLVIRRRAIAGIATLLLFLISACGTSAAGDVVPSATPTGELPVTVRSAEGREVVVTSNTRIVSLWGNVTEVLFALGLGDNVVGRDVTSTEPAAAAALPEVTRAHDVSAEGVLALNPTLVLGSLQNSGPEGSLDHIRNVGIPVVLFDDPASVEEIIPRIREIARTVGVPERGEELATDTQERLAEVEQAIPAGFDRPTVAFLYMRGQAGIYLIAGPGSGADSMIEAAGGTDAGSAMGLEYPFTPITSEALAEAAPDIILLTTTGLESVGGVEGLVGIPGIAQTPAGRERHIITMDDGLLFSFGPRTPAAIEELSAAIHQWAGANQ
;
A
#
# COMPACT_ATOMS: atom_id res chain seq x y z
N MET A 1 74.76 -16.59 17.09
CA MET A 1 74.65 -17.25 15.78
C MET A 1 73.24 -17.82 15.68
N ALA A 2 72.44 -17.25 14.76
CA ALA A 2 71.11 -17.65 14.21
C ALA A 2 69.96 -17.98 15.21
N ILE A 3 68.85 -17.24 15.36
CA ILE A 3 67.82 -16.66 14.44
C ILE A 3 66.90 -17.72 13.79
N LEU A 4 65.61 -17.67 14.15
CA LEU A 4 64.39 -17.78 13.30
C LEU A 4 63.16 -17.75 14.25
N LEU A 5 62.59 -16.57 14.55
CA LEU A 5 61.47 -15.90 13.84
C LEU A 5 60.12 -16.63 13.98
N ALA A 6 59.39 -16.33 15.07
CA ALA A 6 57.95 -16.51 15.17
C ALA A 6 57.30 -15.15 14.90
N GLY A 7 56.73 -14.98 13.71
CA GLY A 7 55.90 -13.83 13.35
C GLY A 7 54.43 -14.17 13.56
N THR A 8 53.89 -13.88 14.74
CA THR A 8 52.45 -13.69 14.89
C THR A 8 52.14 -12.26 14.46
N ALA A 9 51.54 -12.09 13.28
CA ALA A 9 50.94 -10.82 12.90
C ALA A 9 49.73 -10.59 13.82
N SER A 10 49.94 -9.84 14.91
CA SER A 10 48.84 -9.20 15.62
C SER A 10 48.12 -8.31 14.61
N ARG A 11 46.87 -8.65 14.29
CA ARG A 11 45.97 -7.74 13.58
C ARG A 11 45.83 -6.48 14.43
N VAL A 12 46.38 -5.38 13.96
CA VAL A 12 46.12 -4.06 14.52
C VAL A 12 44.71 -3.71 14.09
N VAL A 13 43.74 -3.91 14.98
CA VAL A 13 42.40 -3.32 14.85
C VAL A 13 42.57 -1.87 15.30
N VAL A 14 42.70 -0.96 14.33
CA VAL A 14 42.26 0.43 14.58
C VAL A 14 40.73 0.35 14.52
N ALA A 15 40.00 0.97 15.45
CA ALA A 15 38.57 0.71 15.64
C ALA A 15 37.69 0.96 14.39
N ASP A 16 38.25 1.60 13.37
CA ASP A 16 37.67 1.93 12.07
C ASP A 16 38.22 1.10 10.90
N THR A 17 39.28 0.30 11.10
CA THR A 17 40.00 -0.40 10.02
C THR A 17 40.42 -1.82 10.43
N VAL A 18 40.06 -2.80 9.60
CA VAL A 18 40.44 -4.21 9.76
C VAL A 18 41.23 -4.68 8.54
N THR A 19 42.38 -5.32 8.79
CA THR A 19 43.17 -6.02 7.77
C THR A 19 43.35 -7.49 8.13
N ASP A 20 43.29 -8.37 7.14
CA ASP A 20 43.55 -9.80 7.31
C ASP A 20 44.94 -10.25 6.81
N GLY A 21 45.77 -9.29 6.39
CA GLY A 21 47.10 -9.51 5.80
C GLY A 21 47.14 -9.43 4.28
N THR A 22 45.98 -9.53 3.60
CA THR A 22 45.87 -9.34 2.15
C THR A 22 44.90 -8.21 1.83
N ARG A 23 43.76 -8.18 2.51
CA ARG A 23 42.72 -7.16 2.34
C ARG A 23 42.69 -6.17 3.49
N THR A 24 42.13 -5.01 3.20
CA THR A 24 41.81 -3.98 4.19
C THR A 24 40.38 -3.51 3.97
N LEU A 25 39.63 -3.32 5.06
CA LEU A 25 38.32 -2.67 5.10
C LEU A 25 38.37 -1.55 6.13
N THR A 26 37.99 -0.34 5.73
CA THR A 26 37.94 0.86 6.57
C THR A 26 36.55 1.48 6.54
N VAL A 27 36.02 1.85 7.69
CA VAL A 27 34.72 2.50 7.90
C VAL A 27 34.97 3.81 8.64
N SER A 28 34.52 4.94 8.08
CA SER A 28 34.86 6.27 8.59
C SER A 28 34.43 6.55 10.04
N LYS A 29 33.42 5.83 10.52
CA LYS A 29 32.93 5.89 11.89
C LYS A 29 32.32 4.55 12.29
N THR A 30 32.68 4.05 13.45
CA THR A 30 32.24 2.74 13.95
C THR A 30 31.66 2.79 15.36
N VAL A 31 31.80 3.91 16.08
CA VAL A 31 31.33 4.06 17.45
C VAL A 31 30.46 5.30 17.58
N ASN A 32 29.46 5.23 18.48
CA ASN A 32 28.49 6.30 18.68
C ASN A 32 27.82 6.73 17.36
N LEU A 33 27.44 5.74 16.54
CA LEU A 33 26.64 5.99 15.35
C LEU A 33 25.26 6.55 15.74
N ASP A 34 24.71 7.44 14.91
CA ASP A 34 23.43 8.10 15.20
C ASP A 34 22.30 7.05 15.31
N PRO A 35 21.57 6.99 16.44
CA PRO A 35 20.46 6.05 16.59
C PRO A 35 19.28 6.32 15.63
N ASN A 36 19.25 7.44 14.92
CA ASN A 36 18.28 7.75 13.87
C ASN A 36 18.76 7.37 12.45
N GLY A 37 19.97 6.84 12.32
CA GLY A 37 20.59 6.52 11.03
C GLY A 37 21.73 7.47 10.66
N GLU A 38 22.80 6.94 10.08
CA GLU A 38 24.00 7.70 9.71
C GLU A 38 24.61 7.15 8.42
N SER A 39 25.14 8.03 7.56
CA SER A 39 25.92 7.62 6.39
C SER A 39 27.41 7.54 6.75
N VAL A 40 28.02 6.37 6.59
CA VAL A 40 29.45 6.14 6.83
C VAL A 40 30.18 5.83 5.53
N ALA A 41 31.36 6.43 5.32
CA ALA A 41 32.20 6.10 4.18
C ALA A 41 32.91 4.77 4.44
N VAL A 42 32.76 3.82 3.52
CA VAL A 42 33.37 2.50 3.57
C VAL A 42 34.31 2.34 2.38
N SER A 43 35.57 2.01 2.65
CA SER A 43 36.57 1.78 1.62
C SER A 43 37.31 0.46 1.85
N GLY A 44 37.69 -0.20 0.76
CA GLY A 44 38.40 -1.45 0.81
C GLY A 44 39.51 -1.56 -0.23
N SER A 45 40.46 -2.45 -0.01
CA SER A 45 41.53 -2.80 -0.96
C SER A 45 42.03 -4.24 -0.75
N GLY A 46 42.67 -4.81 -1.76
CA GLY A 46 43.27 -6.15 -1.73
C GLY A 46 42.30 -7.30 -1.99
N TYR A 47 41.07 -7.01 -2.43
CA TYR A 47 40.05 -8.02 -2.74
C TYR A 47 40.39 -8.74 -4.06
N ASP A 48 40.10 -10.03 -4.15
CA ASP A 48 40.22 -10.77 -5.42
C ASP A 48 39.14 -10.30 -6.42
N GLU A 49 39.58 -9.57 -7.45
CA GLU A 49 38.72 -8.94 -8.47
C GLU A 49 37.92 -9.94 -9.30
N SER A 50 38.26 -11.24 -9.27
CA SER A 50 37.50 -12.31 -9.93
C SER A 50 36.24 -12.75 -9.17
N LYS A 51 36.01 -12.19 -7.98
CA LYS A 51 34.87 -12.51 -7.11
C LYS A 51 34.16 -11.24 -6.69
N GLY A 52 32.84 -11.19 -6.80
CA GLY A 52 32.07 -10.07 -6.27
C GLY A 52 31.86 -10.17 -4.77
N ILE A 53 31.57 -9.02 -4.15
CA ILE A 53 31.24 -8.91 -2.73
C ILE A 53 30.05 -7.98 -2.51
N TYR A 54 29.29 -8.22 -1.44
CA TYR A 54 28.38 -7.26 -0.85
C TYR A 54 29.05 -6.51 0.30
N ILE A 55 28.67 -5.25 0.47
CA ILE A 55 28.98 -4.40 1.62
C ILE A 55 27.66 -4.05 2.30
N ALA A 56 27.48 -4.39 3.57
CA ALA A 56 26.26 -4.14 4.33
C ALA A 56 26.52 -4.09 5.85
N LEU A 57 25.56 -3.57 6.61
CA LEU A 57 25.53 -3.73 8.07
C LEU A 57 24.91 -5.10 8.39
N CYS A 58 25.61 -5.97 9.11
CA CYS A 58 25.11 -7.31 9.44
C CYS A 58 25.25 -7.62 10.92
N VAL A 59 24.41 -8.54 11.41
CA VAL A 59 24.63 -9.18 12.72
C VAL A 59 25.91 -10.00 12.67
N ILE A 60 26.76 -9.87 13.70
CA ILE A 60 28.01 -10.62 13.82
C ILE A 60 27.67 -12.09 14.15
N PRO A 61 28.03 -13.05 13.29
CA PRO A 61 27.72 -14.45 13.53
C PRO A 61 28.74 -15.09 14.49
N PRO A 62 28.46 -16.31 15.01
CA PRO A 62 29.49 -17.16 15.58
C PRO A 62 30.68 -17.37 14.63
N ALA A 63 31.87 -17.56 15.16
CA ALA A 63 33.09 -17.67 14.35
C ALA A 63 32.97 -18.79 13.29
N GLY A 64 33.18 -18.43 12.01
CA GLY A 64 33.13 -19.35 10.88
C GLY A 64 31.77 -19.49 10.19
N GLN A 65 30.74 -18.76 10.64
CA GLN A 65 29.42 -18.73 10.01
C GLN A 65 29.22 -17.49 9.13
N LEU A 66 28.23 -17.55 8.25
CA LEU A 66 27.83 -16.45 7.36
C LEU A 66 27.28 -15.27 8.18
N PRO A 67 27.76 -14.03 7.98
CA PRO A 67 27.14 -12.85 8.58
C PRO A 67 25.72 -12.64 8.04
N SER A 68 24.73 -12.77 8.92
CA SER A 68 23.29 -12.69 8.62
C SER A 68 22.47 -12.50 9.91
N PRO A 69 21.32 -11.80 9.90
CA PRO A 69 20.80 -11.00 8.78
C PRO A 69 21.64 -9.75 8.53
N CYS A 70 21.56 -9.23 7.30
CA CYS A 70 22.17 -7.97 6.88
C CYS A 70 21.09 -6.95 6.53
N GLY A 71 21.34 -5.67 6.83
CA GLY A 71 20.54 -4.56 6.36
C GLY A 71 20.82 -4.29 4.88
N GLY A 72 19.76 -4.04 4.11
CA GLY A 72 19.81 -3.73 2.68
C GLY A 72 18.92 -4.65 1.84
N GLY A 73 18.00 -4.03 1.09
CA GLY A 73 17.34 -4.64 -0.08
C GLY A 73 18.01 -4.13 -1.36
N ALA A 74 17.71 -4.75 -2.50
CA ALA A 74 18.31 -4.36 -3.77
C ALA A 74 18.01 -2.88 -4.10
N ASN A 75 19.07 -2.14 -4.44
CA ASN A 75 18.99 -0.76 -4.90
C ASN A 75 18.08 -0.65 -6.15
N LEU A 76 16.88 -0.09 -5.98
CA LEU A 76 15.99 0.29 -7.08
C LEU A 76 15.82 1.82 -7.24
N GLY A 77 16.32 2.62 -6.29
CA GLY A 77 15.99 4.06 -6.21
C GLY A 77 17.16 5.05 -6.22
N GLY A 78 18.42 4.61 -6.20
CA GLY A 78 19.56 5.54 -6.35
C GLY A 78 19.83 6.53 -5.22
N GLU A 79 19.05 6.57 -4.13
CA GLU A 79 19.36 7.39 -2.94
C GLU A 79 19.05 6.60 -1.65
N GLY A 80 20.07 6.40 -0.82
CA GLY A 80 20.01 5.66 0.46
C GLY A 80 20.56 4.22 0.40
N ALA A 81 21.84 4.06 0.09
CA ALA A 81 22.44 2.74 -0.10
C ALA A 81 22.73 2.03 1.24
N ASN A 82 21.77 1.23 1.68
CA ASN A 82 21.90 0.34 2.85
C ASN A 82 22.72 -0.93 2.53
N SER A 83 23.06 -1.17 1.25
CA SER A 83 24.06 -2.15 0.81
C SER A 83 24.65 -1.79 -0.56
N PHE A 84 25.82 -2.35 -0.89
CA PHE A 84 26.47 -2.22 -2.20
C PHE A 84 26.99 -3.55 -2.71
N TRP A 85 26.88 -3.79 -4.02
CA TRP A 85 27.55 -4.90 -4.70
C TRP A 85 28.78 -4.37 -5.44
N ILE A 86 29.96 -4.93 -5.14
CA ILE A 86 31.20 -4.65 -5.87
C ILE A 86 31.58 -5.90 -6.68
N SER A 87 31.73 -5.77 -8.00
CA SER A 87 32.20 -6.86 -8.86
C SER A 87 32.75 -6.33 -10.20
N SER A 88 33.92 -6.82 -10.62
CA SER A 88 34.49 -6.51 -11.94
C SER A 88 34.09 -7.51 -13.03
N ASP A 89 33.43 -8.60 -12.66
CA ASP A 89 32.87 -9.62 -13.55
C ASP A 89 31.44 -9.98 -13.09
N PRO A 90 30.53 -8.99 -13.05
CA PRO A 90 29.14 -9.26 -12.68
C PRO A 90 28.47 -10.09 -13.80
N PRO A 91 27.52 -10.98 -13.45
CA PRO A 91 26.63 -11.57 -14.45
C PRO A 91 25.94 -10.49 -15.28
N SER A 92 25.55 -10.81 -16.52
CA SER A 92 25.00 -9.84 -17.48
C SER A 92 23.80 -9.03 -16.97
N TYR A 93 22.98 -9.61 -16.06
CA TYR A 93 21.85 -8.90 -15.43
C TYR A 93 22.26 -7.80 -14.43
N ALA A 94 23.54 -7.73 -14.08
CA ALA A 94 24.08 -6.89 -13.01
C ALA A 94 25.16 -5.91 -13.47
N GLU A 95 25.43 -5.85 -14.77
CA GLU A 95 26.45 -4.95 -15.36
C GLU A 95 26.23 -3.48 -15.00
N ASN A 96 24.99 -3.06 -14.72
CA ASN A 96 24.65 -1.69 -14.30
C ASN A 96 24.30 -1.55 -12.80
N LEU A 97 24.40 -2.64 -12.02
CA LEU A 97 24.05 -2.67 -10.59
C LEU A 97 25.28 -2.85 -9.70
N ALA A 98 26.28 -3.59 -10.19
CA ALA A 98 27.54 -3.78 -9.49
C ALA A 98 28.50 -2.63 -9.77
N ILE A 99 29.16 -2.13 -8.73
CA ILE A 99 30.26 -1.19 -8.85
C ILE A 99 31.52 -2.00 -9.19
N PRO A 100 32.23 -1.72 -10.29
CA PRO A 100 33.47 -2.42 -10.58
C PRO A 100 34.54 -2.13 -9.52
N TYR A 101 35.40 -3.10 -9.24
CA TYR A 101 36.57 -2.82 -8.41
C TYR A 101 37.48 -1.80 -9.10
N GLY A 102 38.04 -0.89 -8.31
CA GLY A 102 39.24 -0.15 -8.67
C GLY A 102 40.49 -1.03 -8.61
N PRO A 103 41.65 -0.53 -9.09
CA PRO A 103 42.89 -1.28 -9.13
C PRO A 103 43.27 -1.93 -7.79
N GLY A 104 43.69 -3.19 -7.83
CA GLY A 104 44.11 -3.93 -6.64
C GLY A 104 42.95 -4.32 -5.74
N GLY A 105 41.77 -4.60 -6.33
CA GLY A 105 40.55 -4.93 -5.61
C GLY A 105 40.06 -3.83 -4.70
N SER A 106 40.15 -2.57 -5.13
CA SER A 106 39.77 -1.41 -4.32
C SER A 106 38.33 -0.97 -4.54
N PHE A 107 37.72 -0.33 -3.56
CA PHE A 107 36.40 0.31 -3.70
C PHE A 107 36.22 1.41 -2.65
N SER A 108 35.25 2.30 -2.88
CA SER A 108 34.82 3.31 -1.91
C SER A 108 33.33 3.61 -2.12
N VAL A 109 32.54 3.53 -1.05
CA VAL A 109 31.08 3.72 -1.06
C VAL A 109 30.63 4.45 0.21
N ASN A 110 29.44 5.06 0.19
CA ASN A 110 28.82 5.67 1.37
C ASN A 110 27.65 4.81 1.81
N LEU A 111 27.84 4.05 2.90
CA LEU A 111 26.85 3.10 3.43
C LEU A 111 25.98 3.78 4.47
N ALA A 112 24.67 3.78 4.26
CA ALA A 112 23.71 4.18 5.28
C ALA A 112 23.53 3.05 6.30
N VAL A 113 23.71 3.38 7.58
CA VAL A 113 23.63 2.44 8.72
C VAL A 113 22.64 2.96 9.77
N GLY A 114 21.68 2.11 10.14
CA GLY A 114 20.76 2.36 11.25
C GLY A 114 20.87 1.26 12.31
N PRO A 115 20.39 1.49 13.55
CA PRO A 115 20.49 0.48 14.60
C PRO A 115 19.61 -0.73 14.36
N LEU A 116 18.63 -0.66 13.46
CA LEU A 116 17.72 -1.78 13.18
C LEU A 116 18.08 -2.46 11.86
N ILE A 117 18.26 -3.78 11.91
CA ILE A 117 18.29 -4.66 10.75
C ILE A 117 16.94 -5.38 10.71
N GLY A 118 16.11 -5.01 9.74
CA GLY A 118 14.70 -5.43 9.72
C GLY A 118 13.94 -4.95 10.96
N THR A 119 12.91 -5.68 11.36
CA THR A 119 12.07 -5.37 12.54
C THR A 119 12.55 -6.05 13.83
N THR A 120 13.50 -6.99 13.73
CA THR A 120 13.81 -7.95 14.79
C THR A 120 15.20 -7.81 15.41
N HIS A 121 16.15 -7.20 14.70
CA HIS A 121 17.54 -7.15 15.14
C HIS A 121 17.95 -5.71 15.42
N ASP A 122 18.11 -5.39 16.71
CA ASP A 122 18.58 -4.09 17.15
C ASP A 122 20.07 -4.16 17.53
N CYS A 123 20.91 -3.55 16.71
CA CYS A 123 22.37 -3.46 16.86
C CYS A 123 22.83 -2.64 18.09
N ARG A 124 21.90 -2.09 18.88
CA ARG A 124 22.17 -1.57 20.24
C ARG A 124 22.22 -2.69 21.28
N VAL A 125 21.59 -3.82 21.01
CA VAL A 125 21.50 -4.98 21.92
C VAL A 125 22.23 -6.22 21.37
N VAL A 126 22.25 -6.42 20.05
CA VAL A 126 23.03 -7.47 19.39
C VAL A 126 24.30 -6.91 18.77
N ALA A 127 25.36 -7.71 18.70
CA ALA A 127 26.62 -7.29 18.10
C ALA A 127 26.48 -7.22 16.57
N CYS A 128 26.76 -6.05 15.99
CA CYS A 128 26.71 -5.83 14.54
C CYS A 128 28.05 -5.31 14.00
N ALA A 129 28.27 -5.51 12.71
CA ALA A 129 29.45 -5.04 11.99
C ALA A 129 29.08 -4.56 10.59
N VAL A 130 29.86 -3.62 10.04
CA VAL A 130 29.92 -3.44 8.60
C VAL A 130 30.75 -4.58 8.03
N VAL A 131 30.18 -5.30 7.07
CA VAL A 131 30.73 -6.55 6.56
C VAL A 131 30.93 -6.47 5.06
N THR A 132 32.09 -6.92 4.58
CA THR A 132 32.23 -7.44 3.22
C THR A 132 31.95 -8.93 3.21
N ARG A 133 31.11 -9.41 2.29
CA ARG A 133 30.81 -10.84 2.11
C ARG A 133 30.84 -11.19 0.63
N SER A 134 31.36 -12.35 0.23
CA SER A 134 31.18 -12.85 -1.14
C SER A 134 29.72 -12.81 -1.59
N ASP A 135 29.53 -12.46 -2.86
CA ASP A 135 28.23 -12.30 -3.51
C ASP A 135 27.46 -13.62 -3.67
N HIS A 136 26.20 -13.52 -4.09
CA HIS A 136 25.24 -14.63 -4.14
C HIS A 136 25.56 -15.69 -5.19
N VAL A 137 26.46 -15.41 -6.13
CA VAL A 137 26.98 -16.46 -7.02
C VAL A 137 28.01 -17.37 -6.32
N ARG A 138 28.42 -17.05 -5.07
CA ARG A 138 29.42 -17.77 -4.27
C ARG A 138 29.07 -17.80 -2.77
N LEU A 139 27.83 -18.14 -2.41
CA LEU A 139 27.32 -18.07 -1.03
C LEU A 139 28.16 -18.81 0.04
N ASN A 140 28.81 -19.92 -0.33
CA ASN A 140 29.65 -20.69 0.59
C ASN A 140 31.12 -20.23 0.64
N ASP A 141 31.52 -19.31 -0.23
CA ASP A 141 32.86 -18.74 -0.24
C ASP A 141 32.95 -17.62 0.81
N ARG A 142 33.71 -17.86 1.87
CA ARG A 142 33.98 -16.84 2.91
C ARG A 142 35.36 -16.25 2.77
N SER A 143 36.02 -16.52 1.64
CA SER A 143 37.36 -16.04 1.41
C SER A 143 37.41 -14.52 1.38
N GLN A 144 36.35 -13.79 1.02
CA GLN A 144 36.34 -12.32 0.92
C GLN A 144 35.82 -11.60 2.18
N ASP A 145 35.61 -12.32 3.27
CA ASP A 145 34.90 -11.75 4.43
C ASP A 145 35.79 -10.92 5.33
N ILE A 146 35.38 -9.68 5.57
CA ILE A 146 35.94 -8.82 6.60
C ILE A 146 34.81 -8.16 7.37
N LEU A 147 34.91 -8.16 8.70
CA LEU A 147 33.93 -7.56 9.60
C LEU A 147 34.60 -6.42 10.38
N VAL A 148 34.02 -5.23 10.31
CA VAL A 148 34.38 -4.08 11.14
C VAL A 148 33.24 -3.83 12.14
N PRO A 149 33.40 -4.19 13.43
CA PRO A 149 32.35 -4.03 14.44
C PRO A 149 31.88 -2.58 14.57
N VAL A 150 30.59 -2.39 14.85
CA VAL A 150 30.00 -1.05 15.07
C VAL A 150 29.18 -0.95 16.35
N SER A 151 28.98 0.27 16.86
CA SER A 151 28.07 0.57 17.96
C SER A 151 27.33 1.90 17.76
N PHE A 152 26.07 1.93 18.20
CA PHE A 152 25.20 3.11 18.15
C PHE A 152 25.17 3.83 19.51
N GLY A 153 24.97 5.14 19.47
CA GLY A 153 24.85 5.96 20.69
C GLY A 153 23.60 5.58 21.52
N VAL A 154 23.71 5.73 22.84
CA VAL A 154 22.55 5.64 23.74
C VAL A 154 21.83 7.00 23.73
N PRO A 155 20.51 7.07 23.49
CA PRO A 155 19.78 8.33 23.61
C PRO A 155 19.97 8.93 25.01
N PRO A 156 20.13 10.26 25.16
CA PRO A 156 20.29 10.85 26.48
C PRO A 156 19.05 10.56 27.33
N THR A 157 19.26 9.95 28.50
CA THR A 157 18.21 9.75 29.50
C THR A 157 17.72 11.13 29.95
N PRO A 158 16.40 11.41 29.96
CA PRO A 158 15.90 12.67 30.48
C PRO A 158 16.28 12.79 31.96
N THR A 159 16.93 13.90 32.31
CA THR A 159 17.34 14.20 33.68
C THR A 159 16.08 14.46 34.53
N PRO A 160 15.91 13.83 35.71
CA PRO A 160 14.76 14.13 36.55
C PRO A 160 14.89 15.56 37.07
N VAL A 161 13.95 16.44 36.69
CA VAL A 161 13.87 17.79 37.24
C VAL A 161 13.41 17.67 38.70
N ALA A 162 14.23 18.19 39.60
CA ALA A 162 13.93 18.27 41.03
C ALA A 162 12.69 19.13 41.27
N THR A 163 11.68 18.54 41.91
CA THR A 163 10.50 19.24 42.45
C THR A 163 10.93 20.27 43.50
N SER A 164 10.85 21.55 43.15
CA SER A 164 10.90 22.66 44.11
C SER A 164 9.49 22.90 44.66
N THR A 165 9.26 22.39 45.88
CA THR A 165 8.19 22.85 46.76
C THR A 165 8.47 24.27 47.25
N VAL A 166 7.55 25.21 47.01
CA VAL A 166 7.43 26.41 47.84
C VAL A 166 5.97 26.64 48.23
N ALA A 167 5.74 26.58 49.54
CA ALA A 167 4.50 26.90 50.22
C ALA A 167 4.35 28.42 50.45
N ALA A 168 3.09 28.82 50.67
CA ALA A 168 2.52 30.16 50.78
C ALA A 168 3.09 31.10 51.88
N SER A 169 2.88 32.41 51.69
CA SER A 169 2.43 33.33 52.77
C SER A 169 1.84 34.65 52.22
N ALA A 170 1.11 35.36 53.09
CA ALA A 170 -0.04 36.25 52.88
C ALA A 170 0.23 37.76 52.61
N SER A 171 -0.69 38.39 51.84
CA SER A 171 -1.57 39.59 52.05
C SER A 171 -1.13 40.78 52.96
N PRO A 172 -1.84 41.95 53.01
CA PRO A 172 -3.06 42.42 52.30
C PRO A 172 -3.09 43.92 51.89
N SER A 173 -4.11 44.35 51.12
CA SER A 173 -4.71 45.69 51.28
C SER A 173 -6.19 45.71 50.87
N ARG A 174 -6.91 46.66 51.44
CA ARG A 174 -8.30 46.65 51.90
C ARG A 174 -9.07 47.78 51.24
N ALA A 175 -10.32 47.55 50.79
CA ALA A 175 -11.50 48.39 51.07
C ALA A 175 -12.73 48.01 50.20
N THR A 176 -13.83 47.70 50.89
CA THR A 176 -15.25 47.66 50.47
C THR A 176 -15.92 48.97 50.94
N PRO A 177 -17.26 49.17 50.85
CA PRO A 177 -18.31 48.70 49.92
C PRO A 177 -19.27 49.85 49.46
N SER A 178 -20.22 49.62 48.54
CA SER A 178 -21.66 49.85 48.79
C SER A 178 -22.56 49.49 47.60
N ALA A 179 -23.81 49.18 47.94
CA ALA A 179 -24.91 48.65 47.15
C ALA A 179 -25.49 49.62 46.09
N THR A 180 -26.28 49.12 45.13
CA THR A 180 -27.77 49.20 45.08
C THR A 180 -28.30 48.76 43.70
N ALA A 181 -29.53 48.28 43.71
CA ALA A 181 -30.28 47.56 42.69
C ALA A 181 -30.78 48.35 41.46
N SER A 182 -31.35 47.55 40.55
CA SER A 182 -32.52 47.81 39.70
C SER A 182 -32.37 48.37 38.28
N ALA A 183 -32.54 47.43 37.34
CA ALA A 183 -33.68 47.32 36.42
C ALA A 183 -33.74 48.15 35.12
N VAL A 184 -34.43 47.51 34.16
CA VAL A 184 -35.07 48.04 32.93
C VAL A 184 -34.12 48.12 31.72
N ALA A 185 -34.43 47.68 30.50
CA ALA A 185 -35.45 46.81 29.89
C ALA A 185 -35.09 46.71 28.38
N THR A 186 -35.64 45.70 27.69
CA THR A 186 -36.12 45.66 26.28
C THR A 186 -35.36 46.50 25.22
N ALA A 187 -34.93 45.97 24.07
CA ALA A 187 -35.77 45.32 23.08
C ALA A 187 -34.96 44.70 21.93
N ALA A 188 -35.54 43.66 21.34
CA ALA A 188 -35.16 43.05 20.09
C ALA A 188 -35.45 43.95 18.87
N SER A 189 -34.67 43.78 17.79
CA SER A 189 -35.19 43.81 16.43
C SER A 189 -34.19 43.22 15.44
N THR A 190 -34.60 42.09 14.86
CA THR A 190 -34.19 41.49 13.59
C THR A 190 -34.18 42.47 12.41
N GLN A 191 -33.28 42.24 11.42
CA GLN A 191 -33.64 42.30 10.00
C GLN A 191 -32.56 41.70 9.08
N THR A 192 -33.03 40.82 8.17
CA THR A 192 -32.39 40.29 6.95
C THR A 192 -32.48 41.30 5.81
N PRO A 193 -31.65 41.20 4.75
CA PRO A 193 -32.20 40.98 3.39
C PRO A 193 -31.31 40.04 2.53
N THR A 194 -31.84 38.99 1.87
CA THR A 194 -32.45 38.90 0.52
C THR A 194 -31.52 39.21 -0.66
N ALA A 195 -31.38 38.22 -1.56
CA ALA A 195 -30.55 38.18 -2.75
C ALA A 195 -31.19 38.83 -3.99
N THR A 196 -30.36 39.21 -4.98
CA THR A 196 -30.76 39.37 -6.39
C THR A 196 -29.56 39.08 -7.30
N ALA A 197 -29.79 38.35 -8.39
CA ALA A 197 -28.79 37.92 -9.38
C ALA A 197 -28.89 38.72 -10.69
N ALA A 198 -27.76 38.98 -11.36
CA ALA A 198 -27.61 39.04 -12.83
C ALA A 198 -26.13 39.23 -13.29
N GLY A 199 -25.66 38.38 -14.22
CA GLY A 199 -24.92 38.79 -15.43
C GLY A 199 -23.37 38.84 -15.46
N LYS A 200 -22.76 37.76 -15.97
CA LYS A 200 -21.38 37.50 -16.49
C LYS A 200 -20.50 38.69 -16.95
N ALA A 201 -19.21 38.61 -16.56
CA ALA A 201 -18.04 38.70 -17.48
C ALA A 201 -16.83 37.95 -16.87
N MET A 202 -16.17 37.10 -17.66
CA MET A 202 -14.98 36.33 -17.29
C MET A 202 -13.77 37.25 -17.04
N ALA A 203 -13.18 37.13 -15.85
CA ALA A 203 -11.85 37.65 -15.54
C ALA A 203 -11.05 36.54 -14.85
N THR A 204 -9.82 36.34 -15.31
CA THR A 204 -8.82 35.41 -14.78
C THR A 204 -8.61 35.64 -13.28
N PRO A 205 -8.73 34.63 -12.40
CA PRO A 205 -8.48 34.84 -10.99
C PRO A 205 -6.98 34.74 -10.70
N THR A 206 -6.40 35.88 -10.30
CA THR A 206 -5.19 35.93 -9.47
C THR A 206 -5.48 35.22 -8.14
N PRO A 207 -4.59 34.38 -7.59
CA PRO A 207 -4.87 33.64 -6.37
C PRO A 207 -4.75 34.60 -5.17
N THR A 208 -5.88 35.06 -4.65
CA THR A 208 -5.90 35.79 -3.38
C THR A 208 -7.16 35.45 -2.60
N SER A 209 -7.13 34.32 -1.88
CA SER A 209 -7.68 34.21 -0.51
C SER A 209 -7.43 32.79 0.03
N LEU A 210 -6.72 32.73 1.15
CA LEU A 210 -6.33 31.53 1.88
C LEU A 210 -7.44 31.00 2.81
N PRO A 211 -7.38 29.73 3.25
CA PRO A 211 -8.28 29.16 4.24
C PRO A 211 -7.83 29.53 5.67
N ARG A 212 -7.90 30.83 5.97
CA ARG A 212 -8.33 31.48 7.22
C ARG A 212 -8.43 32.95 6.87
N ALA A 213 -9.55 33.60 7.14
CA ALA A 213 -9.78 35.02 6.81
C ALA A 213 -8.87 36.03 7.57
N THR A 214 -7.76 35.57 8.19
CA THR A 214 -6.89 36.37 9.08
C THR A 214 -5.38 36.09 8.92
N ALA A 215 -4.96 35.22 8.01
CA ALA A 215 -3.53 35.01 7.75
C ALA A 215 -3.05 35.95 6.64
N GLU A 216 -2.04 36.78 6.92
CA GLU A 216 -1.40 37.66 5.94
C GLU A 216 -0.22 36.91 5.28
N LEU A 217 -0.16 36.96 3.94
CA LEU A 217 0.98 36.46 3.17
C LEU A 217 2.01 37.58 3.00
N SER A 218 3.30 37.22 3.04
CA SER A 218 4.40 38.11 2.64
C SER A 218 4.31 38.48 1.16
N ASP A 219 5.00 39.56 0.76
CA ASP A 219 5.01 40.04 -0.63
C ASP A 219 5.51 39.00 -1.64
N ASP A 220 6.42 38.11 -1.22
CA ASP A 220 6.93 36.98 -2.02
C ASP A 220 6.03 35.72 -1.93
N GLY A 221 4.97 35.77 -1.13
CA GLY A 221 4.04 34.69 -0.90
C GLY A 221 4.62 33.48 -0.16
N ARG A 222 5.86 33.55 0.37
CA ARG A 222 6.54 32.42 1.01
C ARG A 222 6.26 32.27 2.49
N THR A 223 5.70 33.30 3.12
CA THR A 223 5.42 33.32 4.55
C THR A 223 3.98 33.67 4.81
N ALA A 224 3.28 32.85 5.59
CA ALA A 224 1.95 33.11 6.12
C ALA A 224 2.04 33.44 7.62
N THR A 225 1.36 34.50 8.06
CA THR A 225 1.37 34.96 9.46
C THR A 225 -0.04 35.20 9.99
N ALA A 226 -0.34 34.70 11.18
CA ALA A 226 -1.60 34.93 11.88
C ALA A 226 -1.37 35.16 13.38
N GLY A 227 -1.38 36.42 13.82
CA GLY A 227 -0.99 36.76 15.19
C GLY A 227 0.48 36.43 15.43
N ASP A 228 0.77 35.63 16.45
CA ASP A 228 2.14 35.18 16.77
C ASP A 228 2.58 33.93 15.96
N LEU A 229 1.67 33.31 15.19
CA LEU A 229 1.97 32.16 14.34
C LEU A 229 2.59 32.61 13.02
N SER A 230 3.67 31.96 12.59
CA SER A 230 4.26 32.13 11.26
C SER A 230 4.62 30.78 10.65
N LEU A 231 4.38 30.61 9.34
CA LEU A 231 4.80 29.46 8.53
C LEU A 231 5.52 29.99 7.29
N SER A 232 6.74 29.54 7.03
CA SER A 232 7.56 29.96 5.88
C SER A 232 8.09 28.76 5.12
N VAL A 233 8.15 28.87 3.79
CA VAL A 233 8.76 27.87 2.90
C VAL A 233 9.98 28.48 2.18
N SER A 234 11.01 27.68 1.91
CA SER A 234 12.18 28.14 1.14
C SER A 234 11.85 28.45 -0.31
N GLN A 235 10.87 27.74 -0.88
CA GLN A 235 10.40 27.87 -2.26
C GLN A 235 8.89 27.62 -2.34
N ASN A 236 8.17 28.47 -3.08
CA ASN A 236 6.72 28.40 -3.28
C ASN A 236 6.31 28.44 -4.77
N ASP A 237 7.25 28.58 -5.68
CA ASP A 237 7.04 28.68 -7.11
C ASP A 237 8.03 27.83 -7.91
N ASP A 238 7.62 27.45 -9.14
CA ASP A 238 8.41 26.64 -10.08
C ASP A 238 8.98 25.34 -9.47
N ILE A 239 8.22 24.74 -8.56
CA ILE A 239 8.61 23.52 -7.84
C ILE A 239 8.57 22.34 -8.82
N GLN A 240 9.64 21.55 -8.88
CA GLN A 240 9.68 20.30 -9.63
C GLN A 240 9.19 19.14 -8.76
N ALA A 241 8.73 18.07 -9.39
CA ALA A 241 8.37 16.85 -8.67
C ALA A 241 9.62 16.27 -7.97
N GLY A 242 9.54 16.10 -6.65
CA GLY A 242 10.63 15.58 -5.82
C GLY A 242 11.53 16.66 -5.22
N ASP A 243 11.24 17.95 -5.45
CA ASP A 243 12.02 19.03 -4.83
C ASP A 243 11.85 19.03 -3.30
N THR A 244 12.96 19.19 -2.58
CA THR A 244 12.96 19.36 -1.13
C THR A 244 12.83 20.84 -0.77
N VAL A 245 11.76 21.18 -0.04
CA VAL A 245 11.46 22.52 0.46
C VAL A 245 11.63 22.55 1.97
N THR A 246 12.46 23.47 2.46
CA THR A 246 12.59 23.73 3.89
C THR A 246 11.37 24.50 4.37
N VAL A 247 10.68 23.97 5.37
CA VAL A 247 9.52 24.58 6.01
C VAL A 247 9.88 24.94 7.45
N SER A 248 9.69 26.21 7.80
CA SER A 248 9.94 26.70 9.15
C SER A 248 8.70 27.34 9.75
N GLY A 249 8.52 27.18 11.05
CA GLY A 249 7.39 27.71 11.77
C GLY A 249 7.77 28.28 13.13
N ARG A 250 6.94 29.21 13.65
CA ARG A 250 7.07 29.78 15.01
C ARG A 250 5.70 30.09 15.60
N GLY A 251 5.63 30.13 16.93
CA GLY A 251 4.42 30.50 17.67
C GLY A 251 3.40 29.37 17.86
N PHE A 252 3.74 28.14 17.47
CA PHE A 252 2.86 26.98 17.61
C PHE A 252 2.73 26.54 19.08
N ARG A 253 1.59 25.99 19.46
CA ARG A 253 1.33 25.54 20.83
C ARG A 253 1.99 24.18 21.05
N GLU A 254 3.12 24.18 21.75
CA GLU A 254 3.93 22.98 22.04
C GLU A 254 3.15 21.86 22.77
N SER A 255 2.06 22.21 23.47
CA SER A 255 1.18 21.24 24.14
C SER A 255 0.30 20.43 23.19
N GLU A 256 0.24 20.81 21.92
CA GLU A 256 -0.55 20.18 20.87
C GLU A 256 0.37 19.81 19.71
N GLY A 257 0.03 18.77 18.95
CA GLY A 257 0.79 18.46 17.74
C GLY A 257 0.16 19.03 16.49
N ILE A 258 0.98 19.19 15.45
CA ILE A 258 0.52 19.56 14.10
C ILE A 258 1.14 18.63 13.06
N TYR A 259 0.44 18.43 11.95
CA TYR A 259 1.00 17.93 10.71
C TYR A 259 1.39 19.10 9.81
N VAL A 260 2.51 18.95 9.10
CA VAL A 260 2.96 19.85 8.03
C VAL A 260 3.02 19.05 6.74
N ALA A 261 2.22 19.43 5.74
CA ALA A 261 2.12 18.69 4.48
C ALA A 261 1.66 19.58 3.33
N LEU A 262 1.90 19.12 2.09
CA LEU A 262 1.26 19.67 0.89
C LEU A 262 -0.21 19.26 0.85
N CYS A 263 -1.11 20.21 0.71
CA CYS A 263 -2.54 19.93 0.62
C CYS A 263 -3.21 20.70 -0.51
N ARG A 264 -4.25 20.09 -1.09
CA ARG A 264 -5.19 20.81 -1.96
C ARG A 264 -5.88 21.90 -1.16
N LEU A 265 -5.86 23.11 -1.68
CA LEU A 265 -6.59 24.23 -1.10
C LEU A 265 -8.06 24.09 -1.49
N ALA A 266 -8.92 24.13 -0.48
CA ALA A 266 -10.36 24.12 -0.65
C ALA A 266 -10.92 25.55 -0.48
N ASP A 267 -12.23 25.73 -0.69
CA ASP A 267 -12.89 27.03 -0.55
C ASP A 267 -12.65 27.65 0.84
N PRO A 268 -12.59 28.99 0.96
CA PRO A 268 -12.33 29.67 2.23
C PRO A 268 -13.24 29.18 3.37
N GLY A 269 -12.65 28.68 4.45
CA GLY A 269 -13.37 28.16 5.63
C GLY A 269 -13.57 26.64 5.65
N THR A 270 -13.09 25.92 4.63
CA THR A 270 -13.03 24.45 4.64
C THR A 270 -11.60 23.95 4.91
N ALA A 271 -11.47 22.70 5.35
CA ALA A 271 -10.17 22.07 5.57
C ALA A 271 -9.42 21.91 4.25
N PRO A 272 -8.15 22.35 4.14
CA PRO A 272 -7.28 21.89 3.07
C PRO A 272 -7.25 20.36 3.05
N GLY A 273 -7.42 19.77 1.87
CA GLY A 273 -7.59 18.34 1.71
C GLY A 273 -8.02 17.94 0.29
N PRO A 274 -7.53 16.81 -0.25
CA PRO A 274 -6.60 15.85 0.39
C PRO A 274 -5.20 16.44 0.57
N CYS A 275 -4.45 15.86 1.50
CA CYS A 275 -3.06 16.20 1.78
C CYS A 275 -2.17 15.03 1.37
N ALA A 276 -0.98 15.34 0.87
CA ALA A 276 0.06 14.34 0.68
C ALA A 276 0.28 13.64 2.03
N SER A 277 0.43 12.32 2.01
CA SER A 277 0.60 11.47 3.19
C SER A 277 1.47 10.26 2.83
N GLY A 278 2.03 9.58 3.83
CA GLY A 278 2.86 8.39 3.63
C GLY A 278 4.16 8.46 4.43
N SER A 279 5.22 8.99 3.83
CA SER A 279 6.56 9.08 4.45
C SER A 279 6.74 10.36 5.29
N ALA A 280 7.68 10.31 6.23
CA ALA A 280 8.03 11.45 7.09
C ALA A 280 8.56 12.66 6.30
N ASP A 281 9.11 12.42 5.11
CA ASP A 281 9.62 13.47 4.22
C ASP A 281 8.52 14.14 3.39
N VAL A 282 7.32 13.53 3.33
CA VAL A 282 6.14 14.08 2.60
C VAL A 282 5.13 14.67 3.58
N THR A 283 5.11 14.18 4.82
CA THR A 283 4.32 14.74 5.92
C THR A 283 5.08 14.63 7.22
N VAL A 284 5.30 15.79 7.85
CA VAL A 284 6.00 15.86 9.13
C VAL A 284 4.99 16.03 10.24
N TRP A 285 5.06 15.16 11.25
CA TRP A 285 4.34 15.35 12.51
C TRP A 285 5.23 16.05 13.53
N LEU A 286 4.78 17.18 14.06
CA LEU A 286 5.44 17.90 15.15
C LEU A 286 4.65 17.75 16.44
N THR A 287 5.28 17.27 17.51
CA THR A 287 4.73 17.34 18.87
C THR A 287 5.81 17.24 19.94
N SER A 288 5.68 18.02 21.01
CA SER A 288 6.56 17.91 22.19
C SER A 288 6.13 16.81 23.18
N ASN A 289 5.02 16.11 22.92
CA ASN A 289 4.49 15.04 23.75
C ASN A 289 3.99 13.88 22.86
N PRO A 290 4.90 13.15 22.18
CA PRO A 290 4.50 12.03 21.33
C PRO A 290 3.92 10.87 22.18
N PRO A 291 2.82 10.24 21.75
CA PRO A 291 2.36 8.98 22.35
C PRO A 291 3.38 7.85 22.07
N ASP A 292 3.32 6.76 22.84
CA ASP A 292 4.35 5.71 22.80
C ASP A 292 4.58 5.11 21.40
N TYR A 293 3.53 5.00 20.59
CA TYR A 293 3.58 4.49 19.22
C TYR A 293 4.27 5.45 18.22
N ALA A 294 4.48 6.70 18.63
CA ALA A 294 5.05 7.79 17.84
C ALA A 294 6.50 8.13 18.24
N ASN A 295 7.07 7.41 19.21
CA ASN A 295 8.45 7.63 19.65
C ASN A 295 9.43 7.39 18.49
N GLY A 296 10.18 8.44 18.14
CA GLY A 296 11.11 8.44 17.00
C GLY A 296 10.47 8.72 15.64
N LYS A 297 9.16 8.99 15.57
CA LYS A 297 8.43 9.32 14.33
C LYS A 297 7.97 10.78 14.26
N ALA A 298 7.86 11.46 15.41
CA ALA A 298 7.46 12.87 15.48
C ALA A 298 8.65 13.78 15.83
N HIS A 299 8.67 14.96 15.25
CA HIS A 299 9.64 16.02 15.55
C HIS A 299 9.18 16.82 16.77
N ALA A 300 10.09 17.11 17.71
CA ALA A 300 9.77 18.01 18.81
C ALA A 300 9.83 19.46 18.35
N TYR A 301 8.98 20.32 18.94
CA TYR A 301 9.12 21.75 18.75
C TYR A 301 10.40 22.27 19.43
N GLY A 302 11.06 23.22 18.78
CA GLY A 302 12.01 24.13 19.40
C GLY A 302 11.30 25.19 20.27
N PRO A 303 12.07 26.02 21.00
CA PRO A 303 11.54 27.00 21.93
C PRO A 303 10.50 27.94 21.31
N GLY A 304 9.38 28.15 22.00
CA GLY A 304 8.32 29.06 21.56
C GLY A 304 7.51 28.48 20.39
N GLY A 305 7.38 27.16 20.33
CA GLY A 305 6.68 26.47 19.23
C GLY A 305 7.37 26.62 17.89
N SER A 306 8.70 26.70 17.88
CA SER A 306 9.45 26.83 16.63
C SER A 306 9.74 25.46 16.01
N PHE A 307 9.91 25.40 14.69
CA PHE A 307 10.40 24.21 14.00
C PHE A 307 11.04 24.58 12.67
N GLU A 308 11.88 23.69 12.17
CA GLU A 308 12.44 23.70 10.83
C GLU A 308 12.56 22.26 10.36
N VAL A 309 11.92 21.94 9.24
CA VAL A 309 11.81 20.58 8.68
C VAL A 309 11.90 20.64 7.17
N GLU A 310 12.22 19.51 6.54
CA GLU A 310 12.28 19.40 5.08
C GLU A 310 11.07 18.61 4.58
N LEU A 311 10.42 19.12 3.53
CA LEU A 311 9.34 18.43 2.82
C LEU A 311 9.74 18.18 1.37
N VAL A 312 9.69 16.94 0.93
CA VAL A 312 9.75 16.54 -0.48
C VAL A 312 8.37 16.76 -1.10
N LEU A 313 8.28 17.70 -2.04
CA LEU A 313 7.03 18.09 -2.67
C LEU A 313 6.84 17.37 -4.00
N ASN A 314 5.72 16.65 -4.13
CA ASN A 314 5.28 16.04 -5.38
C ASN A 314 3.95 16.66 -5.82
N PRO A 315 3.75 16.93 -7.12
CA PRO A 315 2.53 17.57 -7.60
C PRO A 315 1.31 16.66 -7.44
N VAL A 316 1.48 15.34 -7.47
CA VAL A 316 0.37 14.38 -7.32
C VAL A 316 0.22 14.01 -5.85
N ILE A 317 -0.87 14.43 -5.22
CA ILE A 317 -1.20 14.12 -3.82
C ILE A 317 -1.80 12.72 -3.71
N ASP A 318 -2.71 12.38 -4.62
CA ASP A 318 -3.36 11.07 -4.75
C ASP A 318 -3.79 10.84 -6.21
N GLY A 319 -4.46 9.71 -6.50
CA GLY A 319 -4.88 9.35 -7.85
C GLY A 319 -5.83 10.34 -8.54
N ASP A 320 -6.44 11.26 -7.78
CA ASP A 320 -7.45 12.22 -8.27
C ASP A 320 -7.02 13.69 -8.11
N THR A 321 -5.88 13.96 -7.46
CA THR A 321 -5.47 15.30 -7.05
C THR A 321 -4.05 15.63 -7.52
N ASP A 322 -3.96 16.42 -8.58
CA ASP A 322 -2.71 16.96 -9.11
C ASP A 322 -2.64 18.48 -8.90
N CYS A 323 -1.66 18.94 -8.13
CA CYS A 323 -1.40 20.34 -7.80
C CYS A 323 -0.93 21.19 -8.99
N ARG A 324 -0.75 20.60 -10.18
CA ARG A 324 -0.63 21.32 -11.45
C ARG A 324 -2.00 21.73 -11.99
N ASP A 325 -3.04 20.99 -11.65
CA ASP A 325 -4.41 21.18 -12.11
C ASP A 325 -5.31 21.86 -11.06
N VAL A 326 -4.98 21.72 -9.77
CA VAL A 326 -5.72 22.34 -8.66
C VAL A 326 -4.82 23.18 -7.76
N ALA A 327 -5.40 24.17 -7.07
CA ALA A 327 -4.65 24.99 -6.13
C ALA A 327 -4.16 24.15 -4.94
N CYS A 328 -2.87 24.24 -4.62
CA CYS A 328 -2.25 23.57 -3.49
C CYS A 328 -1.40 24.53 -2.65
N GLY A 329 -1.10 24.12 -1.42
CA GLY A 329 -0.20 24.84 -0.52
C GLY A 329 0.39 23.95 0.54
N VAL A 330 1.55 24.33 1.07
CA VAL A 330 2.09 23.74 2.29
C VAL A 330 1.26 24.26 3.46
N THR A 331 0.72 23.35 4.25
CA THR A 331 -0.23 23.68 5.32
C THR A 331 0.17 23.06 6.65
N THR A 332 -0.13 23.78 7.73
CA THR A 332 -0.14 23.22 9.09
C THR A 332 -1.56 22.83 9.46
N ARG A 333 -1.74 21.68 10.11
CA ARG A 333 -3.02 21.21 10.62
C ARG A 333 -2.84 20.61 12.00
N SER A 334 -3.75 20.83 12.92
CA SER A 334 -3.74 20.10 14.20
C SER A 334 -3.70 18.59 13.98
N ASP A 335 -2.94 17.90 14.84
CA ASP A 335 -2.83 16.45 14.81
C ASP A 335 -4.14 15.75 15.19
N ASP A 336 -4.14 14.42 15.10
CA ASP A 336 -5.28 13.55 15.36
C ASP A 336 -5.79 13.60 16.81
N ARG A 337 -5.07 14.27 17.72
CA ARG A 337 -5.53 14.50 19.10
C ARG A 337 -6.38 15.75 19.25
N ALA A 338 -6.38 16.64 18.25
CA ALA A 338 -7.23 17.83 18.20
C ALA A 338 -7.76 18.12 16.77
N PRO A 339 -8.42 17.16 16.09
CA PRO A 339 -8.73 17.27 14.65
C PRO A 339 -9.74 18.39 14.31
N GLY A 340 -10.50 18.87 15.30
CA GLY A 340 -11.42 20.01 15.16
C GLY A 340 -10.80 21.38 15.50
N ASP A 341 -9.58 21.42 16.05
CA ASP A 341 -8.89 22.67 16.37
C ASP A 341 -8.17 23.18 15.12
N ARG A 342 -8.60 24.35 14.63
CA ARG A 342 -8.03 24.99 13.43
C ARG A 342 -7.24 26.25 13.77
N SER A 343 -6.96 26.47 15.05
CA SER A 343 -6.33 27.71 15.51
C SER A 343 -4.86 27.81 15.11
N GLN A 344 -4.22 26.68 14.79
CA GLN A 344 -2.82 26.54 14.37
C GLN A 344 -2.64 26.34 12.85
N ASP A 345 -3.71 26.49 12.08
CA ASP A 345 -3.66 26.30 10.63
C ASP A 345 -3.14 27.55 9.92
N LEU A 346 -2.08 27.35 9.16
CA LEU A 346 -1.49 28.30 8.23
C LEU A 346 -1.29 27.62 6.88
N VAL A 347 -1.30 28.42 5.81
CA VAL A 347 -1.16 27.93 4.44
C VAL A 347 -0.23 28.86 3.68
N VAL A 348 0.80 28.28 3.08
CA VAL A 348 1.62 28.93 2.07
C VAL A 348 1.30 28.30 0.71
N PRO A 349 0.67 29.03 -0.24
CA PRO A 349 0.36 28.50 -1.56
C PRO A 349 1.63 28.09 -2.29
N VAL A 350 1.56 27.02 -3.08
CA VAL A 350 2.68 26.58 -3.92
C VAL A 350 2.24 26.37 -5.37
N THR A 351 3.19 26.48 -6.30
CA THR A 351 2.97 26.14 -7.71
C THR A 351 4.07 25.23 -8.24
N PHE A 352 3.67 24.25 -9.04
CA PHE A 352 4.60 23.32 -9.70
C PHE A 352 4.85 23.74 -11.14
N SER A 353 6.04 23.40 -11.64
CA SER A 353 6.36 23.56 -13.05
C SER A 353 5.57 22.54 -13.89
N ASN A 354 5.06 22.97 -15.05
CA ASN A 354 4.52 22.04 -16.03
C ASN A 354 5.69 21.44 -16.82
N GLY A 355 6.14 20.26 -16.42
CA GLY A 355 7.12 19.47 -17.16
C GLY A 355 6.61 19.08 -18.55
N MET A 356 6.68 19.99 -19.53
CA MET A 356 6.81 19.61 -20.93
C MET A 356 8.30 19.44 -21.22
N SER A 357 8.69 18.21 -21.50
CA SER A 357 9.94 17.92 -22.19
C SER A 357 9.99 18.76 -23.47
N SER A 358 10.98 19.65 -23.54
CA SER A 358 11.25 20.48 -24.70
C SER A 358 11.88 19.63 -25.80
N ASP A 359 11.05 19.12 -26.72
CA ASP A 359 11.43 18.96 -28.12
C ASP A 359 10.18 18.80 -29.00
N VAL A 360 9.84 19.86 -29.73
CA VAL A 360 9.32 19.90 -31.11
C VAL A 360 8.81 21.34 -31.32
N THR A 361 9.53 22.05 -32.18
CA THR A 361 9.12 23.33 -32.72
C THR A 361 7.84 23.16 -33.55
N ALA A 362 6.74 23.79 -33.15
CA ALA A 362 5.60 24.03 -34.03
C ALA A 362 5.02 25.43 -33.75
N GLY A 363 5.27 26.34 -34.68
CA GLY A 363 4.60 27.64 -34.74
C GLY A 363 3.11 27.51 -35.07
N PRO A 364 2.36 28.62 -34.93
CA PRO A 364 0.90 28.60 -34.83
C PRO A 364 0.26 28.45 -36.21
N GLN A 365 -0.76 27.61 -36.35
CA GLN A 365 -1.72 27.75 -37.45
C GLN A 365 -3.18 27.51 -37.04
N ASP A 366 -3.97 28.45 -37.52
CA ASP A 366 -5.41 28.63 -37.42
C ASP A 366 -6.23 27.40 -37.79
N GLN A 367 -7.34 27.21 -37.07
CA GLN A 367 -8.45 26.42 -37.55
C GLN A 367 -9.28 27.23 -38.57
N ALA A 368 -9.33 26.76 -39.81
CA ALA A 368 -10.51 26.90 -40.66
C ALA A 368 -10.49 25.91 -41.85
N THR A 369 -11.47 25.01 -41.84
CA THR A 369 -12.24 24.50 -42.99
C THR A 369 -11.50 24.13 -44.29
N GLY A 370 -11.53 22.84 -44.67
CA GLY A 370 -11.21 22.47 -46.05
C GLY A 370 -11.14 20.96 -46.30
N THR A 371 -12.24 20.42 -46.83
CA THR A 371 -12.39 19.17 -47.59
C THR A 371 -11.12 18.56 -48.23
N GLN A 372 -10.93 17.25 -47.98
CA GLN A 372 -10.11 16.29 -48.72
C GLN A 372 -10.38 16.32 -50.25
N PRO A 373 -9.38 16.00 -51.10
CA PRO A 373 -9.34 14.62 -51.60
C PRO A 373 -7.93 13.99 -51.80
N GLY A 374 -7.87 12.71 -51.40
CA GLY A 374 -7.15 11.57 -51.97
C GLY A 374 -6.03 11.75 -53.00
N ALA A 375 -4.87 11.15 -52.69
CA ALA A 375 -3.91 10.69 -53.67
C ALA A 375 -3.91 9.15 -53.67
N SER A 376 -4.23 8.54 -54.81
CA SER A 376 -3.81 7.19 -55.12
C SER A 376 -2.95 7.22 -56.37
N SER A 377 -1.74 6.71 -56.20
CA SER A 377 -0.79 6.37 -57.25
C SER A 377 -1.21 5.07 -57.92
N SER A 378 -1.10 4.99 -59.24
CA SER A 378 -0.43 3.86 -59.92
C SER A 378 -0.54 4.00 -61.44
N GLY A 379 0.54 3.57 -62.08
CA GLY A 379 0.77 3.70 -63.51
C GLY A 379 -0.12 2.80 -64.37
N THR A 380 -0.32 3.28 -65.58
CA THR A 380 -0.58 2.51 -66.79
C THR A 380 0.73 1.89 -67.32
N PRO A 381 0.77 1.07 -68.40
CA PRO A 381 -0.29 0.72 -69.34
C PRO A 381 -0.31 -0.81 -69.69
N LEU A 382 -1.22 -1.39 -70.49
CA LEU A 382 -1.18 -1.39 -71.96
C LEU A 382 -2.16 -2.48 -72.56
N TRP A 383 -2.87 -2.11 -73.65
CA TRP A 383 -3.52 -2.88 -74.75
C TRP A 383 -4.72 -3.87 -74.55
N VAL A 384 -5.96 -3.36 -74.64
CA VAL A 384 -6.84 -3.33 -75.86
C VAL A 384 -7.44 -4.62 -76.53
N TRP A 385 -8.79 -4.58 -76.64
CA TRP A 385 -9.80 -5.10 -77.63
C TRP A 385 -10.38 -6.55 -77.59
N LEU A 386 -11.70 -6.57 -77.33
CA LEU A 386 -12.82 -7.03 -78.21
C LEU A 386 -13.51 -8.41 -78.07
N VAL A 387 -14.85 -8.28 -78.09
CA VAL A 387 -15.95 -9.17 -78.54
C VAL A 387 -16.53 -10.23 -77.56
N ALA A 388 -17.75 -9.96 -77.09
CA ALA A 388 -18.77 -10.95 -76.76
C ALA A 388 -19.56 -11.33 -78.04
N PRO A 389 -20.20 -12.52 -78.15
CA PRO A 389 -21.62 -12.56 -77.75
C PRO A 389 -22.18 -13.92 -77.26
N ALA A 390 -23.09 -13.80 -76.29
CA ALA A 390 -24.44 -14.36 -76.15
C ALA A 390 -24.96 -15.67 -76.85
N VAL A 391 -25.87 -16.33 -76.09
CA VAL A 391 -27.13 -17.02 -76.49
C VAL A 391 -27.18 -18.57 -76.48
N ALA A 392 -28.09 -19.06 -75.60
CA ALA A 392 -29.10 -20.13 -75.78
C ALA A 392 -28.85 -21.62 -75.46
N ILE A 393 -29.77 -22.11 -74.59
CA ILE A 393 -30.66 -23.30 -74.73
C ILE A 393 -30.03 -24.70 -74.59
N GLY A 394 -30.63 -25.49 -73.70
CA GLY A 394 -30.68 -26.95 -73.86
C GLY A 394 -30.82 -27.71 -72.55
N ALA A 395 -32.05 -28.11 -72.21
CA ALA A 395 -32.33 -29.09 -71.17
C ALA A 395 -32.64 -30.46 -71.79
N ILE A 396 -32.41 -31.52 -70.99
CA ILE A 396 -33.01 -32.87 -70.98
C ILE A 396 -32.31 -34.01 -71.73
N GLY A 397 -32.09 -35.10 -70.97
CA GLY A 397 -31.85 -36.49 -71.42
C GLY A 397 -30.90 -37.24 -70.45
N ALA A 398 -31.32 -37.73 -69.28
CA ALA A 398 -32.05 -38.98 -68.98
C ALA A 398 -31.21 -40.28 -68.96
N VAL A 399 -31.53 -41.15 -67.98
CA VAL A 399 -31.23 -42.61 -67.83
C VAL A 399 -29.95 -42.98 -67.04
N VAL A 400 -29.88 -43.89 -66.05
CA VAL A 400 -30.79 -44.51 -65.03
C VAL A 400 -29.96 -45.55 -64.22
N VAL A 401 -30.11 -45.56 -62.88
CA VAL A 401 -30.16 -46.72 -61.95
C VAL A 401 -28.90 -47.56 -61.60
N LEU A 402 -28.52 -47.58 -60.31
CA LEU A 402 -28.78 -48.61 -59.25
C LEU A 402 -27.98 -48.15 -57.99
N VAL A 403 -28.49 -48.00 -56.75
CA VAL A 403 -29.09 -49.00 -55.86
C VAL A 403 -29.92 -48.27 -54.78
N ILE A 404 -31.16 -48.71 -54.60
CA ILE A 404 -32.03 -48.39 -53.45
C ILE A 404 -32.04 -49.60 -52.52
N ARG A 405 -31.84 -49.38 -51.21
CA ARG A 405 -32.65 -50.05 -50.18
C ARG A 405 -33.04 -49.08 -49.06
N ARG A 406 -34.29 -48.64 -49.15
CA ARG A 406 -35.12 -48.05 -48.09
C ARG A 406 -35.32 -49.08 -46.98
N ARG A 407 -35.27 -48.65 -45.71
CA ARG A 407 -36.33 -48.87 -44.70
C ARG A 407 -36.22 -47.80 -43.61
N ALA A 408 -36.90 -46.67 -43.84
CA ALA A 408 -37.54 -45.92 -42.77
C ALA A 408 -38.66 -46.79 -42.16
N ILE A 409 -39.10 -46.44 -40.95
CA ILE A 409 -40.08 -47.14 -40.07
C ILE A 409 -39.42 -48.12 -39.08
N ALA A 410 -38.64 -47.57 -38.15
CA ALA A 410 -38.45 -48.04 -36.77
C ALA A 410 -37.59 -46.99 -36.06
N GLY A 411 -38.21 -46.09 -35.28
CA GLY A 411 -37.45 -45.05 -34.55
C GLY A 411 -38.28 -43.90 -33.98
N ILE A 412 -39.56 -43.79 -34.35
CA ILE A 412 -40.49 -42.78 -33.81
C ILE A 412 -41.07 -43.19 -32.44
N ALA A 413 -40.65 -44.33 -31.87
CA ALA A 413 -41.08 -44.78 -30.54
C ALA A 413 -39.97 -44.78 -29.47
N THR A 414 -38.74 -44.38 -29.81
CA THR A 414 -37.60 -44.31 -28.87
C THR A 414 -37.08 -42.89 -28.65
N LEU A 415 -37.56 -41.90 -29.42
CA LEU A 415 -37.27 -40.47 -29.22
C LEU A 415 -38.28 -39.75 -28.30
N LEU A 416 -39.30 -40.47 -27.81
CA LEU A 416 -40.28 -39.98 -26.82
C LEU A 416 -40.09 -40.59 -25.42
N LEU A 417 -39.06 -41.40 -25.22
CA LEU A 417 -38.65 -41.92 -23.90
C LEU A 417 -37.25 -41.46 -23.45
N PHE A 418 -36.60 -40.57 -24.22
CA PHE A 418 -35.34 -39.90 -23.86
C PHE A 418 -35.51 -38.39 -23.58
N LEU A 419 -36.75 -37.93 -23.42
CA LEU A 419 -37.10 -36.55 -23.05
C LEU A 419 -37.56 -36.39 -21.58
N ILE A 420 -37.37 -37.43 -20.74
CA ILE A 420 -37.72 -37.38 -19.29
C ILE A 420 -36.50 -37.71 -18.39
N SER A 421 -35.28 -37.82 -18.95
CA SER A 421 -34.07 -38.10 -18.13
C SER A 421 -32.89 -37.19 -18.46
N ALA A 422 -33.17 -35.97 -18.92
CA ALA A 422 -32.18 -34.91 -19.13
C ALA A 422 -32.76 -33.57 -18.64
N CYS A 423 -33.11 -33.52 -17.37
CA CYS A 423 -33.22 -32.28 -16.61
C CYS A 423 -32.46 -32.55 -15.30
N GLY A 424 -31.16 -32.41 -15.39
CA GLY A 424 -30.19 -32.59 -14.31
C GLY A 424 -28.86 -31.95 -14.71
N THR A 425 -28.90 -30.94 -15.57
CA THR A 425 -27.86 -29.92 -15.65
C THR A 425 -28.20 -28.92 -14.56
N SER A 426 -27.56 -29.06 -13.41
CA SER A 426 -27.42 -27.95 -12.45
C SER A 426 -26.59 -26.88 -13.15
N ALA A 427 -27.26 -26.05 -13.94
CA ALA A 427 -26.76 -24.70 -14.17
C ALA A 427 -26.66 -24.07 -12.77
N ALA A 428 -25.48 -23.56 -12.43
CA ALA A 428 -25.25 -22.70 -11.29
C ALA A 428 -26.32 -21.60 -11.30
N GLY A 429 -27.37 -21.82 -10.53
CA GLY A 429 -28.45 -20.88 -10.36
C GLY A 429 -28.11 -20.05 -9.15
N ASP A 430 -27.96 -18.75 -9.35
CA ASP A 430 -27.93 -17.77 -8.29
C ASP A 430 -29.03 -18.09 -7.27
N VAL A 431 -28.62 -18.53 -6.09
CA VAL A 431 -29.54 -18.66 -4.95
C VAL A 431 -29.89 -17.24 -4.55
N VAL A 432 -30.98 -16.71 -5.10
CA VAL A 432 -31.63 -15.50 -4.57
C VAL A 432 -32.75 -15.97 -3.65
N PRO A 433 -32.55 -15.99 -2.33
CA PRO A 433 -33.59 -16.47 -1.44
C PRO A 433 -34.63 -15.37 -1.22
N SER A 434 -35.80 -15.58 -1.82
CA SER A 434 -36.94 -14.66 -1.80
C SER A 434 -37.77 -14.85 -0.52
N ALA A 435 -37.33 -14.25 0.59
CA ALA A 435 -38.15 -13.88 1.75
C ALA A 435 -37.29 -13.10 2.76
N THR A 436 -37.76 -11.92 3.23
CA THR A 436 -37.14 -11.16 4.31
C THR A 436 -37.18 -11.98 5.61
N PRO A 437 -36.04 -12.30 6.25
CA PRO A 437 -36.01 -13.18 7.42
C PRO A 437 -36.69 -12.54 8.64
N THR A 438 -37.37 -13.36 9.44
CA THR A 438 -37.78 -12.97 10.80
C THR A 438 -36.60 -13.31 11.71
N GLY A 439 -35.66 -12.39 11.90
CA GLY A 439 -34.48 -12.64 12.72
C GLY A 439 -34.79 -12.78 14.21
N GLU A 440 -34.00 -13.57 14.93
CA GLU A 440 -34.02 -13.67 16.40
C GLU A 440 -33.26 -12.48 17.01
N LEU A 441 -33.84 -11.28 16.92
CA LEU A 441 -33.34 -10.09 17.61
C LEU A 441 -34.19 -9.80 18.86
N PRO A 442 -33.62 -9.30 19.98
CA PRO A 442 -32.23 -8.88 20.11
C PRO A 442 -31.26 -10.03 20.40
N VAL A 443 -30.00 -9.85 20.00
CA VAL A 443 -28.87 -10.75 20.32
C VAL A 443 -27.79 -9.95 21.03
N THR A 444 -27.14 -10.57 22.01
CA THR A 444 -25.91 -10.03 22.62
C THR A 444 -24.72 -10.77 22.04
N VAL A 445 -23.79 -10.03 21.43
CA VAL A 445 -22.53 -10.56 20.90
C VAL A 445 -21.34 -9.93 21.60
N ARG A 446 -20.21 -10.62 21.55
CA ARG A 446 -18.92 -10.05 21.93
C ARG A 446 -18.19 -9.62 20.67
N SER A 447 -17.99 -8.32 20.53
CA SER A 447 -17.17 -7.74 19.46
C SER A 447 -15.70 -8.12 19.64
N ALA A 448 -14.93 -8.16 18.55
CA ALA A 448 -13.52 -8.56 18.55
C ALA A 448 -12.64 -7.70 19.48
N GLU A 449 -12.96 -6.42 19.63
CA GLU A 449 -12.32 -5.52 20.61
C GLU A 449 -12.69 -5.82 22.08
N GLY A 450 -13.45 -6.88 22.33
CA GLY A 450 -13.83 -7.37 23.65
C GLY A 450 -15.10 -6.75 24.25
N ARG A 451 -15.76 -5.81 23.54
CA ARG A 451 -17.00 -5.15 23.99
C ARG A 451 -18.21 -6.08 23.85
N GLU A 452 -19.10 -6.11 24.84
CA GLU A 452 -20.43 -6.72 24.68
C GLU A 452 -21.39 -5.74 24.01
N VAL A 453 -22.05 -6.17 22.94
CA VAL A 453 -22.91 -5.35 22.09
C VAL A 453 -24.26 -6.03 21.93
N VAL A 454 -25.34 -5.27 22.18
CA VAL A 454 -26.71 -5.75 21.96
C VAL A 454 -27.19 -5.27 20.60
N VAL A 455 -27.35 -6.20 19.67
CA VAL A 455 -27.92 -5.93 18.34
C VAL A 455 -29.43 -6.09 18.44
N THR A 456 -30.17 -4.99 18.22
CA THR A 456 -31.63 -4.95 18.35
C THR A 456 -32.35 -4.85 17.01
N SER A 457 -31.65 -4.43 15.94
CA SER A 457 -32.19 -4.29 14.59
C SER A 457 -31.10 -4.51 13.55
N ASN A 458 -31.45 -5.22 12.48
CA ASN A 458 -30.63 -5.44 11.28
C ASN A 458 -31.25 -4.76 10.04
N THR A 459 -32.17 -3.81 10.21
CA THR A 459 -32.96 -3.23 9.09
C THR A 459 -32.19 -2.23 8.25
N ARG A 460 -31.14 -1.59 8.80
CA ARG A 460 -30.26 -0.65 8.09
C ARG A 460 -28.81 -0.87 8.54
N ILE A 461 -28.05 -1.62 7.76
CA ILE A 461 -26.70 -2.05 8.09
C ILE A 461 -25.70 -1.21 7.29
N VAL A 462 -24.69 -0.66 7.95
CA VAL A 462 -23.48 -0.21 7.29
C VAL A 462 -22.43 -1.30 7.43
N SER A 463 -21.84 -1.74 6.31
CA SER A 463 -20.82 -2.78 6.27
C SER A 463 -19.48 -2.18 5.90
N LEU A 464 -18.48 -2.32 6.77
CA LEU A 464 -17.19 -1.66 6.68
C LEU A 464 -16.03 -2.61 6.31
N TRP A 465 -16.34 -3.69 5.61
CA TRP A 465 -15.35 -4.63 5.09
C TRP A 465 -15.96 -5.54 4.03
N GLY A 466 -15.24 -5.79 2.94
CA GLY A 466 -15.71 -6.59 1.80
C GLY A 466 -16.26 -7.96 2.20
N ASN A 467 -15.55 -8.70 3.05
CA ASN A 467 -16.00 -10.05 3.45
C ASN A 467 -17.32 -10.03 4.26
N VAL A 468 -17.52 -9.00 5.09
CA VAL A 468 -18.74 -8.85 5.88
C VAL A 468 -19.89 -8.55 4.92
N THR A 469 -19.64 -7.67 3.95
CA THR A 469 -20.63 -7.32 2.92
C THR A 469 -21.05 -8.55 2.13
N GLU A 470 -20.10 -9.34 1.60
CA GLU A 470 -20.42 -10.54 0.84
C GLU A 470 -21.26 -11.55 1.64
N VAL A 471 -20.91 -11.77 2.92
CA VAL A 471 -21.70 -12.66 3.80
C VAL A 471 -23.10 -12.10 4.02
N LEU A 472 -23.28 -10.80 4.26
CA LEU A 472 -24.61 -10.19 4.42
C LEU A 472 -25.48 -10.39 3.17
N PHE A 473 -24.90 -10.21 1.99
CA PHE A 473 -25.61 -10.45 0.73
C PHE A 473 -25.97 -11.93 0.55
N ALA A 474 -25.04 -12.84 0.83
CA ALA A 474 -25.27 -14.29 0.76
C ALA A 474 -26.32 -14.78 1.78
N LEU A 475 -26.43 -14.14 2.94
CA LEU A 475 -27.50 -14.39 3.92
C LEU A 475 -28.87 -13.85 3.47
N GLY A 476 -28.93 -13.11 2.36
CA GLY A 476 -30.16 -12.47 1.85
C GLY A 476 -30.52 -11.17 2.56
N LEU A 477 -29.54 -10.49 3.17
CA LEU A 477 -29.70 -9.19 3.83
C LEU A 477 -29.15 -8.02 3.00
N GLY A 478 -28.86 -8.22 1.72
CA GLY A 478 -28.34 -7.18 0.83
C GLY A 478 -29.21 -5.91 0.79
N ASP A 479 -30.54 -6.07 0.76
CA ASP A 479 -31.50 -4.95 0.80
C ASP A 479 -31.44 -4.13 2.10
N ASN A 480 -30.89 -4.71 3.17
CA ASN A 480 -30.73 -4.05 4.45
C ASN A 480 -29.40 -3.28 4.52
N VAL A 481 -28.45 -3.50 3.60
CA VAL A 481 -27.17 -2.78 3.57
C VAL A 481 -27.38 -1.41 2.93
N VAL A 482 -27.10 -0.35 3.69
CA VAL A 482 -27.38 1.04 3.30
C VAL A 482 -26.13 1.86 3.00
N GLY A 483 -24.95 1.34 3.34
CA GLY A 483 -23.66 1.96 3.06
C GLY A 483 -22.52 0.96 3.19
N ARG A 484 -21.41 1.27 2.52
CA ARG A 484 -20.25 0.39 2.37
C ARG A 484 -18.92 1.12 2.59
N ASP A 485 -17.84 0.38 2.85
CA ASP A 485 -16.48 0.88 2.69
C ASP A 485 -15.99 0.79 1.23
N VAL A 486 -14.76 1.24 0.99
CA VAL A 486 -14.11 1.19 -0.33
C VAL A 486 -13.82 -0.25 -0.80
N THR A 487 -13.63 -1.21 0.12
CA THR A 487 -13.27 -2.60 -0.24
C THR A 487 -14.46 -3.46 -0.63
N SER A 488 -15.68 -3.04 -0.25
CA SER A 488 -16.93 -3.75 -0.53
C SER A 488 -17.42 -3.53 -1.96
N THR A 489 -16.68 -4.08 -2.92
CA THR A 489 -16.97 -3.98 -4.37
C THR A 489 -17.84 -5.11 -4.91
N GLU A 490 -18.11 -6.15 -4.10
CA GLU A 490 -18.87 -7.32 -4.51
C GLU A 490 -19.98 -7.68 -3.51
N PRO A 491 -21.17 -8.14 -3.97
CA PRO A 491 -21.60 -8.18 -5.37
C PRO A 491 -21.75 -6.77 -5.98
N ALA A 492 -21.93 -6.64 -7.29
CA ALA A 492 -22.13 -5.34 -7.96
C ALA A 492 -23.23 -4.44 -7.32
N ALA A 493 -24.24 -5.06 -6.70
CA ALA A 493 -25.26 -4.34 -5.93
C ALA A 493 -24.68 -3.63 -4.68
N ALA A 494 -23.68 -4.21 -4.02
CA ALA A 494 -22.94 -3.58 -2.94
C ALA A 494 -22.10 -2.40 -3.43
N ALA A 495 -21.37 -2.56 -4.54
CA ALA A 495 -20.54 -1.49 -5.11
C ALA A 495 -21.32 -0.19 -5.39
N ALA A 496 -22.61 -0.32 -5.73
CA ALA A 496 -23.51 0.79 -6.00
C ALA A 496 -24.02 1.53 -4.74
N LEU A 497 -23.79 0.99 -3.54
CA LEU A 497 -24.20 1.62 -2.29
C LEU A 497 -23.34 2.85 -1.98
N PRO A 498 -23.88 3.81 -1.18
CA PRO A 498 -23.10 4.95 -0.70
C PRO A 498 -21.83 4.50 0.03
N GLU A 499 -20.69 5.00 -0.40
CA GLU A 499 -19.42 4.82 0.29
C GLU A 499 -19.34 5.76 1.49
N VAL A 500 -19.00 5.21 2.66
CA VAL A 500 -18.89 5.96 3.93
C VAL A 500 -17.45 6.06 4.44
N THR A 501 -16.49 5.69 3.59
CA THR A 501 -15.07 5.79 3.86
C THR A 501 -14.40 6.80 2.94
N ARG A 502 -13.22 7.28 3.34
CA ARG A 502 -12.24 7.90 2.45
C ARG A 502 -10.98 7.06 2.55
N ALA A 503 -10.64 6.34 1.48
CA ALA A 503 -9.73 5.19 1.59
C ALA A 503 -10.25 4.22 2.68
N HIS A 504 -9.44 3.90 3.69
CA HIS A 504 -9.85 3.03 4.81
C HIS A 504 -10.43 3.81 6.01
N ASP A 505 -10.46 5.15 5.97
CA ASP A 505 -10.97 5.96 7.08
C ASP A 505 -12.50 6.08 7.03
N VAL A 506 -13.16 5.56 8.04
CA VAL A 506 -14.61 5.64 8.29
C VAL A 506 -15.01 7.07 8.64
N SER A 507 -15.92 7.64 7.85
CA SER A 507 -16.57 8.92 8.15
C SER A 507 -17.77 8.69 9.06
N ALA A 508 -17.68 9.15 10.31
CA ALA A 508 -18.79 9.05 11.24
C ALA A 508 -20.03 9.81 10.72
N GLU A 509 -19.86 11.01 10.16
CA GLU A 509 -20.96 11.78 9.57
C GLU A 509 -21.58 11.07 8.37
N GLY A 510 -20.75 10.47 7.49
CA GLY A 510 -21.21 9.67 6.36
C GLY A 510 -22.06 8.48 6.80
N VAL A 511 -21.60 7.75 7.83
CA VAL A 511 -22.36 6.67 8.45
C VAL A 511 -23.68 7.17 9.03
N LEU A 512 -23.65 8.23 9.86
CA LEU A 512 -24.83 8.75 10.55
C LEU A 512 -25.88 9.32 9.59
N ALA A 513 -25.46 9.91 8.47
CA ALA A 513 -26.38 10.43 7.44
C ALA A 513 -27.29 9.33 6.85
N LEU A 514 -26.84 8.07 6.87
CA LEU A 514 -27.61 6.93 6.38
C LEU A 514 -28.61 6.38 7.40
N ASN A 515 -28.65 6.93 8.62
CA ASN A 515 -29.48 6.49 9.73
C ASN A 515 -29.43 4.95 9.94
N PRO A 516 -28.25 4.35 10.18
CA PRO A 516 -28.13 2.90 10.34
C PRO A 516 -28.65 2.45 11.71
N THR A 517 -29.09 1.20 11.77
CA THR A 517 -29.44 0.51 13.02
C THR A 517 -28.33 -0.41 13.52
N LEU A 518 -27.31 -0.66 12.68
CA LEU A 518 -26.18 -1.54 12.97
C LEU A 518 -25.00 -1.15 12.07
N VAL A 519 -23.79 -1.16 12.62
CA VAL A 519 -22.55 -1.09 11.85
C VAL A 519 -21.74 -2.35 12.10
N LEU A 520 -21.30 -3.00 11.02
CA LEU A 520 -20.46 -4.19 11.05
C LEU A 520 -19.13 -3.90 10.36
N GLY A 521 -18.02 -4.37 10.90
CA GLY A 521 -16.70 -4.09 10.35
C GLY A 521 -15.63 -5.09 10.77
N SER A 522 -14.39 -4.77 10.42
CA SER A 522 -13.19 -5.50 10.81
C SER A 522 -12.45 -4.77 11.94
N LEU A 523 -11.84 -5.51 12.86
CA LEU A 523 -11.05 -4.94 13.94
C LEU A 523 -9.82 -4.18 13.42
N GLN A 524 -9.11 -4.70 12.42
CA GLN A 524 -7.88 -4.07 11.93
C GLN A 524 -8.14 -3.09 10.78
N ASN A 525 -9.24 -3.26 10.04
CA ASN A 525 -9.52 -2.52 8.81
C ASN A 525 -10.65 -1.49 8.93
N SER A 526 -11.41 -1.48 10.03
CA SER A 526 -12.40 -0.43 10.30
C SER A 526 -11.85 0.56 11.33
N GLY A 527 -11.57 1.78 10.90
CA GLY A 527 -11.07 2.84 11.76
C GLY A 527 -11.25 4.22 11.12
N PRO A 528 -10.83 5.32 11.77
CA PRO A 528 -10.19 5.34 13.09
C PRO A 528 -11.19 5.06 14.23
N GLU A 529 -10.70 4.56 15.37
CA GLU A 529 -11.54 4.21 16.53
C GLU A 529 -12.36 5.41 17.05
N GLY A 530 -11.84 6.65 16.91
CA GLY A 530 -12.60 7.86 17.24
C GLY A 530 -13.89 8.01 16.44
N SER A 531 -13.88 7.65 15.15
CA SER A 531 -15.09 7.64 14.31
C SER A 531 -16.08 6.57 14.77
N LEU A 532 -15.58 5.36 15.05
CA LEU A 532 -16.41 4.26 15.54
C LEU A 532 -17.03 4.57 16.90
N ASP A 533 -16.27 5.16 17.82
CA ASP A 533 -16.79 5.61 19.11
C ASP A 533 -17.82 6.73 18.97
N HIS A 534 -17.67 7.65 18.02
CA HIS A 534 -18.71 8.64 17.74
C HIS A 534 -20.04 7.98 17.35
N ILE A 535 -19.99 6.98 16.46
CA ILE A 535 -21.15 6.19 16.04
C ILE A 535 -21.76 5.43 17.23
N ARG A 536 -20.94 4.81 18.08
CA ARG A 536 -21.42 4.11 19.30
C ARG A 536 -22.09 5.08 20.28
N ASN A 537 -21.52 6.28 20.48
CA ASN A 537 -22.00 7.27 21.45
C ASN A 537 -23.38 7.84 21.11
N VAL A 538 -23.79 7.80 19.84
CA VAL A 538 -25.16 8.16 19.44
C VAL A 538 -26.16 7.00 19.56
N GLY A 539 -25.70 5.85 20.08
CA GLY A 539 -26.53 4.68 20.40
C GLY A 539 -26.63 3.63 19.28
N ILE A 540 -25.81 3.73 18.24
CA ILE A 540 -25.80 2.75 17.14
C ILE A 540 -24.84 1.60 17.53
N PRO A 541 -25.31 0.34 17.56
CA PRO A 541 -24.45 -0.82 17.78
C PRO A 541 -23.38 -0.91 16.69
N VAL A 542 -22.12 -1.06 17.11
CA VAL A 542 -20.97 -1.33 16.23
C VAL A 542 -20.39 -2.67 16.66
N VAL A 543 -20.28 -3.61 15.72
CA VAL A 543 -19.66 -4.93 15.95
C VAL A 543 -18.51 -5.09 14.95
N LEU A 544 -17.31 -5.28 15.48
CA LEU A 544 -16.12 -5.60 14.72
C LEU A 544 -15.80 -7.07 14.87
N PHE A 545 -15.30 -7.66 13.80
CA PHE A 545 -14.85 -9.05 13.75
C PHE A 545 -13.34 -9.09 13.51
N ASP A 546 -12.65 -10.13 13.98
CA ASP A 546 -11.23 -10.35 13.66
C ASP A 546 -11.02 -10.47 12.14
N ASP A 547 -9.81 -10.28 11.62
CA ASP A 547 -9.57 -10.51 10.18
C ASP A 547 -9.19 -11.97 9.94
N PRO A 548 -9.83 -12.65 8.98
CA PRO A 548 -9.48 -14.02 8.68
C PRO A 548 -8.08 -14.09 8.07
N ALA A 549 -7.25 -14.99 8.59
CA ALA A 549 -5.91 -15.25 8.07
C ALA A 549 -5.79 -16.61 7.35
N SER A 550 -6.88 -17.38 7.30
CA SER A 550 -6.88 -18.74 6.76
C SER A 550 -8.24 -19.17 6.20
N VAL A 551 -8.23 -20.18 5.33
CA VAL A 551 -9.45 -20.79 4.75
C VAL A 551 -10.31 -21.46 5.83
N GLU A 552 -9.68 -21.99 6.88
CA GLU A 552 -10.35 -22.65 8.01
C GLU A 552 -11.24 -21.69 8.82
N GLU A 553 -10.92 -20.39 8.80
CA GLU A 553 -11.64 -19.36 9.56
C GLU A 553 -12.93 -18.89 8.88
N ILE A 554 -13.16 -19.24 7.60
CA ILE A 554 -14.32 -18.80 6.81
C ILE A 554 -15.63 -19.31 7.41
N ILE A 555 -15.71 -20.61 7.72
CA ILE A 555 -16.96 -21.23 8.19
C ILE A 555 -17.36 -20.71 9.58
N PRO A 556 -16.45 -20.64 10.58
CA PRO A 556 -16.75 -19.98 11.85
C PRO A 556 -17.22 -18.53 11.68
N ARG A 557 -16.61 -17.78 10.76
CA ARG A 557 -16.93 -16.38 10.50
C ARG A 557 -18.32 -16.19 9.89
N ILE A 558 -18.71 -17.00 8.90
CA ILE A 558 -20.06 -16.98 8.34
C ILE A 558 -21.11 -17.17 9.46
N ARG A 559 -20.89 -18.16 10.32
CA ARG A 559 -21.77 -18.44 11.47
C ARG A 559 -21.78 -17.29 12.48
N GLU A 560 -20.65 -16.64 12.70
CA GLU A 560 -20.53 -15.49 13.59
C GLU A 560 -21.33 -14.29 13.08
N ILE A 561 -21.11 -13.87 11.83
CA ILE A 561 -21.86 -12.76 11.21
C ILE A 561 -23.36 -13.08 11.23
N ALA A 562 -23.75 -14.28 10.82
CA ALA A 562 -25.16 -14.69 10.80
C ALA A 562 -25.83 -14.65 12.17
N ARG A 563 -25.11 -15.04 13.24
CA ARG A 563 -25.60 -14.88 14.62
C ARG A 563 -25.73 -13.41 15.00
N THR A 564 -24.75 -12.58 14.68
CA THR A 564 -24.77 -11.14 14.96
C THR A 564 -25.97 -10.45 14.35
N VAL A 565 -26.34 -10.81 13.12
CA VAL A 565 -27.52 -10.26 12.42
C VAL A 565 -28.82 -11.02 12.70
N GLY A 566 -28.82 -12.00 13.61
CA GLY A 566 -30.02 -12.70 14.06
C GLY A 566 -30.61 -13.71 13.06
N VAL A 567 -29.81 -14.25 12.14
CA VAL A 567 -30.24 -15.26 11.14
C VAL A 567 -29.39 -16.54 11.19
N PRO A 568 -29.22 -17.18 12.37
CA PRO A 568 -28.30 -18.30 12.55
C PRO A 568 -28.59 -19.52 11.65
N GLU A 569 -29.86 -19.85 11.40
CA GLU A 569 -30.24 -20.99 10.54
C GLU A 569 -29.71 -20.80 9.10
N ARG A 570 -29.86 -19.59 8.56
CA ARG A 570 -29.37 -19.22 7.23
C ARG A 570 -27.84 -19.15 7.17
N GLY A 571 -27.24 -18.77 8.30
CA GLY A 571 -25.80 -18.88 8.51
C GLY A 571 -25.31 -20.32 8.43
N GLU A 572 -26.03 -21.27 9.03
CA GLU A 572 -25.67 -22.69 8.97
C GLU A 572 -25.83 -23.27 7.57
N GLU A 573 -26.89 -22.87 6.85
CA GLU A 573 -27.08 -23.24 5.44
C GLU A 573 -25.91 -22.74 4.57
N LEU A 574 -25.57 -21.45 4.67
CA LEU A 574 -24.47 -20.85 3.91
C LEU A 574 -23.10 -21.45 4.29
N ALA A 575 -22.88 -21.68 5.58
CA ALA A 575 -21.66 -22.31 6.09
C ALA A 575 -21.51 -23.74 5.55
N THR A 576 -22.60 -24.52 5.51
CA THR A 576 -22.59 -25.89 4.97
C THR A 576 -22.30 -25.89 3.47
N ASP A 577 -23.00 -25.06 2.69
CA ASP A 577 -22.76 -24.92 1.25
C ASP A 577 -21.30 -24.53 0.95
N THR A 578 -20.79 -23.52 1.66
CA THR A 578 -19.40 -23.06 1.49
C THR A 578 -18.41 -24.18 1.84
N GLN A 579 -18.66 -24.93 2.92
CA GLN A 579 -17.81 -26.04 3.34
C GLN A 579 -17.82 -27.19 2.31
N GLU A 580 -18.98 -27.53 1.74
CA GLU A 580 -19.10 -28.54 0.69
C GLU A 580 -18.31 -28.12 -0.56
N ARG A 581 -18.44 -26.86 -0.98
CA ARG A 581 -17.68 -26.33 -2.13
C ARG A 581 -16.17 -26.28 -1.90
N LEU A 582 -15.72 -25.94 -0.69
CA LEU A 582 -14.29 -26.03 -0.33
C LEU A 582 -13.78 -27.48 -0.46
N ALA A 583 -14.56 -28.44 0.05
CA ALA A 583 -14.20 -29.86 -0.03
C ALA A 583 -14.19 -30.39 -1.47
N GLU A 584 -15.08 -29.90 -2.34
CA GLU A 584 -15.09 -30.23 -3.77
C GLU A 584 -13.82 -29.74 -4.47
N VAL A 585 -13.39 -28.51 -4.20
CA VAL A 585 -12.16 -27.94 -4.78
C VAL A 585 -10.93 -28.68 -4.28
N GLU A 586 -10.86 -29.00 -2.98
CA GLU A 586 -9.75 -29.79 -2.42
C GLU A 586 -9.67 -31.19 -3.06
N GLN A 587 -10.81 -31.85 -3.26
CA GLN A 587 -10.88 -33.18 -3.90
C GLN A 587 -10.53 -33.16 -5.39
N ALA A 588 -10.63 -32.01 -6.05
CA ALA A 588 -10.26 -31.85 -7.46
C ALA A 588 -8.73 -31.89 -7.67
N ILE A 589 -7.94 -31.64 -6.62
CA ILE A 589 -6.47 -31.70 -6.67
C ILE A 589 -6.04 -33.18 -6.69
N PRO A 590 -5.32 -33.65 -7.73
CA PRO A 590 -4.95 -35.06 -7.84
C PRO A 590 -4.09 -35.55 -6.67
N ALA A 591 -4.40 -36.75 -6.16
CA ALA A 591 -3.56 -37.38 -5.13
C ALA A 591 -2.14 -37.62 -5.67
N GLY A 592 -1.14 -37.10 -4.96
CA GLY A 592 0.27 -37.16 -5.38
C GLY A 592 0.67 -36.12 -6.43
N PHE A 593 -0.14 -35.08 -6.63
CA PHE A 593 0.24 -33.89 -7.39
C PHE A 593 1.52 -33.29 -6.81
N ASP A 594 2.52 -33.07 -7.67
CA ASP A 594 3.77 -32.41 -7.30
C ASP A 594 3.51 -30.91 -7.17
N ARG A 595 3.59 -30.40 -5.94
CA ARG A 595 3.10 -29.07 -5.58
C ARG A 595 4.18 -28.03 -5.89
N PRO A 596 3.97 -27.12 -6.87
CA PRO A 596 4.96 -26.08 -7.14
C PRO A 596 5.11 -25.12 -5.97
N THR A 597 6.32 -24.56 -5.85
CA THR A 597 6.60 -23.49 -4.90
C THR A 597 6.06 -22.18 -5.46
N VAL A 598 5.12 -21.56 -4.75
CA VAL A 598 4.47 -20.31 -5.15
C VAL A 598 4.87 -19.20 -4.18
N ALA A 599 5.43 -18.12 -4.69
CA ALA A 599 5.67 -16.91 -3.89
C ALA A 599 4.56 -15.89 -4.15
N PHE A 600 3.81 -15.52 -3.11
CA PHE A 600 2.94 -14.35 -3.21
C PHE A 600 3.73 -13.07 -2.93
N LEU A 601 3.70 -12.13 -3.88
CA LEU A 601 4.34 -10.82 -3.76
C LEU A 601 3.28 -9.72 -3.68
N TYR A 602 3.19 -9.07 -2.51
CA TYR A 602 2.36 -7.88 -2.33
C TYR A 602 3.13 -6.65 -2.83
N MET A 603 2.60 -5.99 -3.86
CA MET A 603 3.25 -4.86 -4.51
C MET A 603 2.35 -3.63 -4.55
N ARG A 604 2.93 -2.47 -4.19
CA ARG A 604 2.41 -1.14 -4.50
C ARG A 604 3.59 -0.31 -5.04
N GLY A 605 3.84 -0.44 -6.34
CA GLY A 605 5.07 0.06 -6.97
C GLY A 605 5.31 1.56 -6.76
N GLN A 606 4.27 2.37 -6.89
CA GLN A 606 4.33 3.83 -6.66
C GLN A 606 4.61 4.21 -5.21
N ALA A 607 4.28 3.34 -4.25
CA ALA A 607 4.52 3.53 -2.82
C ALA A 607 5.80 2.85 -2.33
N GLY A 608 6.58 2.22 -3.21
CA GLY A 608 7.80 1.50 -2.85
C GLY A 608 7.56 0.24 -2.00
N ILE A 609 6.34 -0.28 -1.96
CA ILE A 609 5.99 -1.44 -1.14
C ILE A 609 6.18 -2.71 -1.96
N TYR A 610 7.12 -3.55 -1.52
CA TYR A 610 7.46 -4.82 -2.16
C TYR A 610 7.67 -5.87 -1.07
N LEU A 611 6.65 -6.69 -0.80
CA LEU A 611 6.65 -7.65 0.30
C LEU A 611 6.41 -9.06 -0.24
N ILE A 612 7.06 -10.05 0.36
CA ILE A 612 6.74 -11.47 0.19
C ILE A 612 5.84 -11.91 1.36
N ALA A 613 4.78 -12.65 1.05
CA ALA A 613 3.95 -13.25 2.08
C ALA A 613 4.65 -14.43 2.77
N GLY A 614 4.28 -14.68 4.01
CA GLY A 614 4.64 -15.85 4.79
C GLY A 614 3.46 -16.32 5.66
N PRO A 615 3.73 -17.12 6.72
CA PRO A 615 2.68 -17.67 7.56
C PRO A 615 1.73 -16.61 8.15
N GLY A 616 0.43 -16.84 8.02
CA GLY A 616 -0.63 -15.95 8.53
C GLY A 616 -0.91 -14.72 7.66
N SER A 617 -0.43 -14.71 6.42
CA SER A 617 -0.73 -13.68 5.42
C SER A 617 -2.11 -13.81 4.79
N GLY A 618 -2.72 -14.99 4.90
CA GLY A 618 -3.87 -15.41 4.12
C GLY A 618 -3.48 -15.97 2.74
N ALA A 619 -2.50 -15.37 2.07
CA ALA A 619 -2.01 -15.88 0.79
C ALA A 619 -1.38 -17.27 0.93
N ASP A 620 -0.71 -17.55 2.05
CA ASP A 620 -0.16 -18.86 2.41
C ASP A 620 -1.26 -19.93 2.43
N SER A 621 -2.35 -19.69 3.16
CA SER A 621 -3.48 -20.60 3.23
C SER A 621 -4.18 -20.79 1.88
N MET A 622 -4.32 -19.71 1.08
CA MET A 622 -4.91 -19.78 -0.26
C MET A 622 -4.05 -20.59 -1.24
N ILE A 623 -2.73 -20.41 -1.22
CA ILE A 623 -1.78 -21.17 -2.04
C ILE A 623 -1.84 -22.66 -1.68
N GLU A 624 -1.85 -22.97 -0.39
CA GLU A 624 -1.94 -24.35 0.08
C GLU A 624 -3.30 -24.99 -0.27
N ALA A 625 -4.39 -24.26 -0.12
CA ALA A 625 -5.71 -24.75 -0.52
C ALA A 625 -5.80 -25.01 -2.04
N ALA A 626 -5.07 -24.25 -2.86
CA ALA A 626 -5.07 -24.38 -4.31
C ALA A 626 -4.12 -25.47 -4.86
N GLY A 627 -3.35 -26.13 -4.00
CA GLY A 627 -2.43 -27.20 -4.40
C GLY A 627 -0.96 -26.77 -4.60
N GLY A 628 -0.61 -25.54 -4.21
CA GLY A 628 0.78 -25.05 -4.18
C GLY A 628 1.47 -25.30 -2.84
N THR A 629 2.75 -24.92 -2.78
CA THR A 629 3.54 -24.78 -1.55
C THR A 629 3.90 -23.31 -1.39
N ASP A 630 3.52 -22.67 -0.29
CA ASP A 630 3.86 -21.26 -0.06
C ASP A 630 5.37 -21.09 0.18
N ALA A 631 6.00 -20.23 -0.63
CA ALA A 631 7.44 -20.01 -0.61
C ALA A 631 7.91 -19.36 0.71
N GLY A 632 7.13 -18.42 1.25
CA GLY A 632 7.48 -17.76 2.51
C GLY A 632 7.48 -18.72 3.69
N SER A 633 6.47 -19.57 3.76
CA SER A 633 6.34 -20.63 4.76
C SER A 633 7.43 -21.69 4.60
N ALA A 634 7.74 -22.11 3.37
CA ALA A 634 8.80 -23.08 3.08
C ALA A 634 10.21 -22.57 3.48
N MET A 635 10.45 -21.27 3.36
CA MET A 635 11.69 -20.63 3.82
C MET A 635 11.74 -20.39 5.35
N GLY A 636 10.63 -20.58 6.05
CA GLY A 636 10.54 -20.32 7.49
C GLY A 636 10.47 -18.84 7.84
N LEU A 637 9.81 -18.01 7.02
CA LEU A 637 9.45 -16.65 7.43
C LEU A 637 8.59 -16.68 8.69
N GLU A 638 8.84 -15.75 9.61
CA GLU A 638 8.13 -15.67 10.90
C GLU A 638 6.97 -14.66 10.88
N TYR A 639 6.82 -13.90 9.79
CA TYR A 639 5.86 -12.80 9.68
C TYR A 639 4.96 -12.95 8.44
N PRO A 640 3.69 -12.47 8.53
CA PRO A 640 2.76 -12.51 7.40
C PRO A 640 3.28 -11.81 6.15
N PHE A 641 4.00 -10.69 6.31
CA PHE A 641 4.60 -9.97 5.20
C PHE A 641 6.00 -9.50 5.57
N THR A 642 6.98 -9.84 4.73
CA THR A 642 8.38 -9.46 4.91
C THR A 642 8.87 -8.69 3.68
N PRO A 643 9.66 -7.61 3.82
CA PRO A 643 10.25 -6.93 2.67
C PRO A 643 11.05 -7.88 1.79
N ILE A 644 10.86 -7.75 0.48
CA ILE A 644 11.57 -8.57 -0.51
C ILE A 644 13.06 -8.20 -0.52
N THR A 645 13.92 -9.21 -0.45
CA THR A 645 15.34 -9.10 -0.81
C THR A 645 15.63 -10.02 -2.00
N SER A 646 16.64 -9.68 -2.81
CA SER A 646 17.03 -10.53 -3.94
C SER A 646 17.55 -11.88 -3.48
N GLU A 647 18.17 -11.94 -2.30
CA GLU A 647 18.63 -13.16 -1.65
C GLU A 647 17.45 -14.04 -1.22
N ALA A 648 16.44 -13.47 -0.56
CA ALA A 648 15.28 -14.23 -0.11
C ALA A 648 14.48 -14.79 -1.30
N LEU A 649 14.31 -14.04 -2.38
CA LEU A 649 13.66 -14.55 -3.59
C LEU A 649 14.48 -15.65 -4.29
N ALA A 650 15.80 -15.50 -4.33
CA ALA A 650 16.67 -16.51 -4.92
C ALA A 650 16.70 -17.80 -4.08
N GLU A 651 16.64 -17.69 -2.75
CA GLU A 651 16.53 -18.82 -1.83
C GLU A 651 15.16 -19.49 -1.89
N ALA A 652 14.08 -18.70 -1.95
CA ALA A 652 12.72 -19.19 -2.17
C ALA A 652 12.60 -20.01 -3.46
N ALA A 653 13.35 -19.62 -4.48
CA ALA A 653 13.36 -20.23 -5.81
C ALA A 653 11.96 -20.60 -6.32
N PRO A 654 10.98 -19.68 -6.31
CA PRO A 654 9.60 -19.99 -6.65
C PRO A 654 9.48 -20.45 -8.11
N ASP A 655 8.66 -21.47 -8.31
CA ASP A 655 8.22 -21.96 -9.62
C ASP A 655 7.19 -21.01 -10.25
N ILE A 656 6.38 -20.38 -9.39
CA ILE A 656 5.31 -19.46 -9.74
C ILE A 656 5.39 -18.22 -8.83
N ILE A 657 5.18 -17.04 -9.41
CA ILE A 657 4.94 -15.81 -8.65
C ILE A 657 3.45 -15.45 -8.75
N LEU A 658 2.78 -15.35 -7.61
CA LEU A 658 1.41 -14.88 -7.48
C LEU A 658 1.41 -13.41 -7.06
N LEU A 659 0.61 -12.57 -7.72
CA LEU A 659 0.33 -11.20 -7.28
C LEU A 659 -1.17 -10.94 -7.29
N THR A 660 -1.56 -9.83 -6.66
CA THR A 660 -2.85 -9.23 -7.02
C THR A 660 -2.74 -8.52 -8.38
N THR A 661 -3.87 -8.38 -9.06
CA THR A 661 -3.96 -7.75 -10.38
C THR A 661 -3.48 -6.31 -10.30
N THR A 662 -3.96 -5.53 -9.33
CA THR A 662 -3.51 -4.14 -9.14
C THR A 662 -2.04 -4.07 -8.70
N GLY A 663 -1.55 -5.08 -7.97
CA GLY A 663 -0.15 -5.19 -7.59
C GLY A 663 0.77 -5.29 -8.80
N LEU A 664 0.45 -6.18 -9.75
CA LEU A 664 1.20 -6.32 -11.00
C LEU A 664 1.15 -5.04 -11.86
N GLU A 665 -0.03 -4.42 -11.99
CA GLU A 665 -0.18 -3.17 -12.72
C GLU A 665 0.67 -2.04 -12.12
N SER A 666 0.72 -1.96 -10.78
CA SER A 666 1.45 -0.91 -10.06
C SER A 666 2.95 -0.90 -10.33
N VAL A 667 3.51 -2.02 -10.78
CA VAL A 667 4.93 -2.17 -11.12
C VAL A 667 5.19 -2.16 -12.62
N GLY A 668 4.19 -1.85 -13.45
CA GLY A 668 4.35 -1.79 -14.91
C GLY A 668 4.16 -3.13 -15.62
N GLY A 669 3.37 -4.03 -15.04
CA GLY A 669 3.06 -5.33 -15.65
C GLY A 669 4.21 -6.35 -15.49
N VAL A 670 4.14 -7.43 -16.28
CA VAL A 670 5.13 -8.52 -16.22
C VAL A 670 6.55 -8.03 -16.50
N GLU A 671 6.73 -7.10 -17.44
CA GLU A 671 8.07 -6.58 -17.76
C GLU A 671 8.66 -5.77 -16.61
N GLY A 672 7.85 -4.93 -15.97
CA GLY A 672 8.30 -4.19 -14.80
C GLY A 672 8.56 -5.08 -13.59
N LEU A 673 7.72 -6.10 -13.38
CA LEU A 673 7.92 -7.14 -12.36
C LEU A 673 9.25 -7.90 -12.57
N VAL A 674 9.52 -8.40 -13.78
CA VAL A 674 10.76 -9.12 -14.08
C VAL A 674 11.98 -8.18 -14.03
N GLY A 675 11.79 -6.88 -14.22
CA GLY A 675 12.83 -5.87 -14.01
C GLY A 675 13.28 -5.69 -12.56
N ILE A 676 12.51 -6.18 -11.58
CA ILE A 676 12.86 -6.09 -10.15
C ILE A 676 14.00 -7.07 -9.82
N PRO A 677 15.11 -6.60 -9.23
CA PRO A 677 16.23 -7.44 -8.83
C PRO A 677 15.81 -8.59 -7.91
N GLY A 678 16.24 -9.80 -8.23
CA GLY A 678 15.87 -11.03 -7.53
C GLY A 678 14.80 -11.81 -8.26
N ILE A 679 13.82 -11.14 -8.90
CA ILE A 679 12.71 -11.82 -9.58
C ILE A 679 13.20 -12.54 -10.83
N ALA A 680 13.90 -11.85 -11.74
CA ALA A 680 14.42 -12.46 -12.98
C ALA A 680 15.38 -13.64 -12.76
N GLN A 681 15.90 -13.82 -11.54
CA GLN A 681 16.83 -14.89 -11.22
C GLN A 681 16.11 -16.17 -10.75
N THR A 682 14.87 -16.05 -10.27
CA THR A 682 14.00 -17.19 -9.88
C THR A 682 13.53 -18.00 -11.10
N PRO A 683 13.17 -19.29 -10.94
CA PRO A 683 12.51 -20.05 -12.00
C PRO A 683 11.30 -19.30 -12.58
N ALA A 684 10.41 -18.80 -11.71
CA ALA A 684 9.22 -18.05 -12.09
C ALA A 684 9.52 -16.81 -12.94
N GLY A 685 10.50 -16.00 -12.54
CA GLY A 685 10.84 -14.78 -13.28
C GLY A 685 11.55 -15.04 -14.61
N ARG A 686 12.37 -16.09 -14.71
CA ARG A 686 13.03 -16.48 -15.98
C ARG A 686 12.04 -16.94 -17.02
N GLU A 687 11.05 -17.74 -16.59
CA GLU A 687 10.06 -18.36 -17.47
C GLU A 687 8.77 -17.55 -17.56
N ARG A 688 8.69 -16.44 -16.81
CA ARG A 688 7.53 -15.54 -16.74
C ARG A 688 6.26 -16.27 -16.26
N HIS A 689 6.42 -17.18 -15.32
CA HIS A 689 5.34 -17.90 -14.65
C HIS A 689 4.71 -17.02 -13.57
N ILE A 690 3.91 -16.06 -14.05
CA ILE A 690 3.22 -15.07 -13.22
C ILE A 690 1.73 -15.38 -13.24
N ILE A 691 1.15 -15.59 -12.07
CA ILE A 691 -0.30 -15.67 -11.87
C ILE A 691 -0.76 -14.38 -11.20
N THR A 692 -1.90 -13.84 -11.63
CA THR A 692 -2.57 -12.74 -10.95
C THR A 692 -3.98 -13.12 -10.58
N MET A 693 -4.44 -12.61 -9.44
CA MET A 693 -5.83 -12.72 -9.00
C MET A 693 -6.37 -11.34 -8.62
N ASP A 694 -7.68 -11.13 -8.69
CA ASP A 694 -8.30 -9.93 -8.16
C ASP A 694 -7.99 -9.77 -6.66
N ASP A 695 -7.63 -8.55 -6.23
CA ASP A 695 -7.26 -8.24 -4.85
C ASP A 695 -8.37 -8.64 -3.86
N GLY A 696 -9.62 -8.26 -4.19
CA GLY A 696 -10.78 -8.49 -3.35
C GLY A 696 -11.18 -9.97 -3.31
N LEU A 697 -10.96 -10.71 -4.40
CA LEU A 697 -11.22 -12.15 -4.46
C LEU A 697 -10.18 -12.95 -3.67
N LEU A 698 -8.88 -12.65 -3.84
CA LEU A 698 -7.80 -13.40 -3.21
C LEU A 698 -7.86 -13.30 -1.67
N PHE A 699 -8.19 -12.12 -1.14
CA PHE A 699 -8.29 -11.86 0.29
C PHE A 699 -9.74 -11.78 0.79
N SER A 700 -10.72 -12.27 0.02
CA SER A 700 -12.14 -12.23 0.41
C SER A 700 -12.39 -13.01 1.70
N PHE A 701 -11.85 -14.24 1.82
CA PHE A 701 -12.15 -15.17 2.93
C PHE A 701 -13.65 -15.22 3.29
N GLY A 702 -14.49 -15.22 2.27
CA GLY A 702 -15.94 -15.20 2.33
C GLY A 702 -16.56 -16.29 1.47
N PRO A 703 -17.86 -16.19 1.15
CA PRO A 703 -18.58 -17.22 0.36
C PRO A 703 -18.02 -17.47 -1.05
N ARG A 704 -17.20 -16.55 -1.57
CA ARG A 704 -16.53 -16.69 -2.88
C ARG A 704 -15.17 -17.38 -2.81
N THR A 705 -14.62 -17.65 -1.63
CA THR A 705 -13.31 -18.30 -1.51
C THR A 705 -13.20 -19.65 -2.22
N PRO A 706 -14.22 -20.54 -2.25
CA PRO A 706 -14.14 -21.75 -3.07
C PRO A 706 -13.84 -21.46 -4.55
N ALA A 707 -14.48 -20.43 -5.13
CA ALA A 707 -14.23 -20.04 -6.52
C ALA A 707 -12.83 -19.45 -6.71
N ALA A 708 -12.34 -18.67 -5.74
CA ALA A 708 -10.97 -18.17 -5.74
C ALA A 708 -9.94 -19.32 -5.73
N ILE A 709 -10.14 -20.32 -4.87
CA ILE A 709 -9.26 -21.49 -4.80
C ILE A 709 -9.33 -22.30 -6.11
N GLU A 710 -10.52 -22.48 -6.68
CA GLU A 710 -10.70 -23.17 -7.96
C GLU A 710 -9.94 -22.46 -9.09
N GLU A 711 -10.04 -21.13 -9.18
CA GLU A 711 -9.33 -20.31 -10.16
C GLU A 711 -7.81 -20.42 -9.99
N LEU A 712 -7.30 -20.27 -8.76
CA LEU A 712 -5.88 -20.38 -8.47
C LEU A 712 -5.36 -21.80 -8.76
N SER A 713 -6.12 -22.82 -8.37
CA SER A 713 -5.77 -24.23 -8.60
C SER A 713 -5.71 -24.55 -10.09
N ALA A 714 -6.68 -24.07 -10.87
CA ALA A 714 -6.67 -24.23 -12.33
C ALA A 714 -5.42 -23.59 -12.97
N ALA A 715 -5.04 -22.39 -12.52
CA ALA A 715 -3.85 -21.70 -13.01
C ALA A 715 -2.54 -22.44 -12.62
N ILE A 716 -2.45 -22.95 -11.39
CA ILE A 716 -1.33 -23.80 -10.92
C ILE A 716 -1.25 -25.10 -11.74
N HIS A 717 -2.37 -25.77 -11.99
CA HIS A 717 -2.41 -27.00 -12.79
C HIS A 717 -2.04 -26.77 -14.25
N GLN A 718 -2.45 -25.63 -14.83
CA GLN A 718 -2.08 -25.26 -16.20
C GLN A 718 -0.56 -25.10 -16.32
N TRP A 719 0.08 -24.46 -15.34
CA TRP A 719 1.53 -24.36 -15.26
C TRP A 719 2.18 -25.75 -15.16
N ALA A 720 1.69 -26.61 -14.26
CA ALA A 720 2.27 -27.93 -14.05
C ALA A 720 2.15 -28.83 -15.29
N GLY A 721 1.04 -28.74 -16.04
CA GLY A 721 0.83 -29.50 -17.27
C GLY A 721 1.66 -29.01 -18.46
N ALA A 722 2.13 -27.76 -18.44
CA ALA A 722 3.01 -27.22 -19.47
C ALA A 722 4.49 -27.60 -19.26
N ASN A 723 4.87 -27.96 -18.02
CA ASN A 723 6.25 -28.19 -17.60
C ASN A 723 6.56 -29.68 -17.28
N GLN A 724 5.61 -30.59 -17.54
CA GLN A 724 5.80 -32.05 -17.62
C GLN A 724 6.02 -32.49 -19.07
#